data_AF-A0A397CRC4-F1
#
_entry.id   AF-A0A397CRC4-F1
#
_cell.length_a   1.000
_cell.length_b   1.000
_cell.length_c   1.000
_cell.angle_alpha   90.00
_cell.angle_beta   90.00
_cell.angle_gamma   90.00
#
_symmetry.space_group_name_H-M   'P 1'
#
loop_
_entity.id
_entity.type
_entity.pdbx_description
1 polymer ?
#
loop_
_entity_poly.entity_id
_entity_poly.type
_entity_poly.pdbx_seq_one_letter_code
_entity_poly.pdbx_strand_id
1 'polypeptide(L)'
;MKLRCKNADVLSTEDQVATNGDDDVEPYRFVYLNNPLENAKLKYIGNTITTSRYTLFSFLPKVLWYQFSKLANAYFLMISVMQCIKRISNTDGFPASLPALTIIVLIDMVFIAMEDYRRHTSDRKTNDIPVHRFDAANGIFEERPSRSLVVGDIIKIFNREVIPADCVILGAFEQNPDQPRGICYVETKSLDGETNLKMRQGVECVYTTLRSDADLAHLHGHVECEVPNNSIHHFNGTLALGSSHNECIGANSILLRGCTIRNTEFVFGLVVNTGRDTKIMMASLNKDTVKWSNMELRLNRQILYIVALMIVLCVTGASIGTKWNLKNLSLDRNEKAWDRVLTSPTENYFMLCLYYFLLLNSFIPVSLYVSMTSVKFIQAYFMNADVKMYHPDTDTPCQVRTMALNEELGQINYVFTDKTGTLTCNVMEFRKCSIRGISYGVGDTEVGLAAKMRQNVAYDPAHASQTRPVVAPFVNFQDDSIFEASTCPHLALFWEHLAVCHTVMPESASDGTLRLSASSPDEQALVAAAACFGHSFYARSPGEALVQTPSGAVTYKILDVLEFNSTRKRMSVVAEKPDGSLALLCKGADTVIYERLADTSDAAVLRVRDQTLEHMETFASEGLRTLVIAHAVVDRAKYTAWYGR
;
A
#
# COMPACT_ATOMS: atom_id res chain seq x y z
N MET A 1 -14.19 11.84 -49.94
CA MET A 1 -13.26 12.61 -49.07
C MET A 1 -12.31 11.61 -48.43
N LYS A 2 -11.18 11.32 -49.11
CA LYS A 2 -10.14 10.39 -48.65
C LYS A 2 -9.08 11.21 -47.92
N LEU A 3 -8.83 10.94 -46.64
CA LEU A 3 -7.67 11.45 -45.94
C LEU A 3 -6.74 10.28 -45.58
N ARG A 4 -5.57 10.32 -46.23
CA ARG A 4 -4.42 9.44 -46.06
C ARG A 4 -3.84 9.60 -44.66
N CYS A 5 -3.61 8.49 -43.96
CA CYS A 5 -2.59 8.42 -42.92
C CYS A 5 -1.19 8.43 -43.58
N LYS A 6 -0.32 9.32 -43.10
CA LYS A 6 1.12 9.29 -43.35
C LYS A 6 1.82 8.97 -42.02
N ASN A 7 2.72 8.00 -42.10
CA ASN A 7 3.80 7.59 -41.20
C ASN A 7 4.35 8.74 -40.34
N ALA A 8 4.46 8.54 -39.03
CA ALA A 8 5.59 7.96 -38.30
C ALA A 8 6.64 9.03 -37.95
N ASP A 9 6.63 9.44 -36.68
CA ASP A 9 7.81 9.96 -35.98
C ASP A 9 7.76 9.36 -34.57
N VAL A 10 8.60 8.35 -34.37
CA VAL A 10 8.96 7.78 -33.08
C VAL A 10 9.89 8.80 -32.43
N LEU A 11 9.40 9.55 -31.44
CA LEU A 11 10.26 10.29 -30.53
C LEU A 11 10.90 9.30 -29.56
N SER A 12 12.08 8.82 -29.92
CA SER A 12 13.05 8.27 -28.99
C SER A 12 13.60 9.43 -28.16
N THR A 13 13.09 9.62 -26.95
CA THR A 13 13.82 10.33 -25.91
C THR A 13 14.93 9.41 -25.41
N GLU A 14 16.09 9.51 -26.06
CA GLU A 14 17.37 9.12 -25.47
C GLU A 14 17.63 10.08 -24.31
N ASP A 15 17.33 9.64 -23.08
CA ASP A 15 17.87 10.28 -21.89
C ASP A 15 19.39 10.08 -21.91
N GLN A 16 20.10 11.15 -22.27
CA GLN A 16 21.55 11.25 -22.11
C GLN A 16 21.89 11.15 -20.62
N VAL A 17 22.27 9.95 -20.20
CA VAL A 17 22.96 9.72 -18.93
C VAL A 17 24.28 10.48 -18.98
N ALA A 18 24.37 11.55 -18.19
CA ALA A 18 25.62 12.23 -17.92
C ALA A 18 26.58 11.25 -17.24
N THR A 19 27.59 10.80 -17.97
CA THR A 19 28.70 10.00 -17.47
C THR A 19 29.60 10.86 -16.58
N ASN A 20 29.35 10.84 -15.27
CA ASN A 20 30.35 11.14 -14.26
C ASN A 20 30.80 9.81 -13.65
N GLY A 21 32.12 9.59 -13.62
CA GLY A 21 32.76 8.30 -13.40
C GLY A 21 32.70 7.72 -11.97
N ASP A 22 33.06 6.44 -11.94
CA ASP A 22 33.25 5.50 -10.82
C ASP A 22 31.99 4.99 -10.11
N ASP A 23 31.40 3.93 -10.68
CA ASP A 23 31.46 2.56 -10.13
C ASP A 23 30.92 1.58 -11.20
N ASP A 24 31.60 0.45 -11.42
CA ASP A 24 31.16 -0.66 -12.28
C ASP A 24 29.80 -1.21 -11.78
N VAL A 25 28.69 -0.70 -12.32
CA VAL A 25 27.36 -1.28 -12.02
C VAL A 25 27.26 -2.60 -12.78
N GLU A 26 27.53 -3.70 -12.08
CA GLU A 26 27.29 -5.04 -12.60
C GLU A 26 25.84 -5.13 -13.15
N PRO A 27 25.65 -5.63 -14.39
CA PRO A 27 24.33 -5.66 -15.02
C PRO A 27 23.34 -6.60 -14.31
N TYR A 28 23.86 -7.50 -13.46
CA TYR A 28 23.10 -8.55 -12.78
C TYR A 28 23.56 -8.69 -11.33
N ARG A 29 22.64 -9.18 -10.48
CA ARG A 29 22.91 -9.56 -9.09
C ARG A 29 23.13 -11.06 -9.02
N PHE A 30 24.20 -11.48 -8.33
CA PHE A 30 24.53 -12.90 -8.12
C PHE A 30 24.24 -13.30 -6.68
N VAL A 31 23.61 -14.46 -6.48
CA VAL A 31 23.31 -15.01 -5.14
C VAL A 31 23.71 -16.47 -5.12
N TYR A 32 24.74 -16.81 -4.36
CA TYR A 32 25.28 -18.17 -4.26
C TYR A 32 24.56 -18.99 -3.19
N LEU A 33 24.14 -20.20 -3.54
CA LEU A 33 23.47 -21.12 -2.62
C LEU A 33 24.47 -21.76 -1.65
N ASN A 34 24.16 -21.72 -0.35
CA ASN A 34 24.98 -22.29 0.74
C ASN A 34 26.45 -21.86 0.74
N ASN A 35 26.77 -20.70 0.15
CA ASN A 35 28.14 -20.18 0.09
C ASN A 35 28.21 -18.76 0.68
N PRO A 36 28.24 -18.62 2.01
CA PRO A 36 28.24 -17.32 2.68
C PRO A 36 29.52 -16.53 2.40
N LEU A 37 30.64 -17.18 2.07
CA LEU A 37 31.91 -16.52 1.78
C LEU A 37 31.85 -15.75 0.46
N GLU A 38 31.29 -16.34 -0.60
CA GLU A 38 31.12 -15.66 -1.88
C GLU A 38 30.08 -14.54 -1.78
N ASN A 39 28.94 -14.79 -1.11
CA ASN A 39 27.93 -13.75 -0.91
C ASN A 39 28.45 -12.56 -0.08
N ALA A 40 29.35 -12.80 0.89
CA ALA A 40 29.98 -11.74 1.68
C ALA A 40 30.91 -10.83 0.85
N LYS A 41 31.53 -11.36 -0.23
CA LYS A 41 32.39 -10.55 -1.12
C LYS A 41 31.59 -9.51 -1.90
N LEU A 42 30.33 -9.81 -2.21
CA LEU A 42 29.43 -8.93 -2.97
C LEU A 42 28.90 -7.74 -2.15
N LYS A 43 29.12 -7.73 -0.82
CA LYS A 43 28.83 -6.61 0.09
C LYS A 43 27.41 -6.04 -0.02
N TYR A 44 26.43 -6.91 -0.21
CA TYR A 44 25.02 -6.52 -0.23
C TYR A 44 24.55 -5.93 1.11
N ILE A 45 23.56 -5.04 1.04
CA ILE A 45 23.02 -4.37 2.23
C ILE A 45 22.28 -5.35 3.15
N GLY A 46 22.31 -5.11 4.46
CA GLY A 46 21.60 -5.94 5.44
C GLY A 46 20.08 -5.69 5.45
N ASN A 47 19.32 -6.58 6.08
CA ASN A 47 17.85 -6.49 6.14
C ASN A 47 17.29 -5.51 7.19
N THR A 48 18.13 -4.63 7.74
CA THR A 48 17.70 -3.63 8.73
C THR A 48 16.91 -2.52 8.06
N ILE A 49 15.70 -2.26 8.54
CA ILE A 49 14.88 -1.13 8.12
C ILE A 49 15.05 0.03 9.08
N THR A 50 15.31 1.21 8.53
CA THR A 50 15.46 2.46 9.27
C THR A 50 14.54 3.52 8.64
N THR A 51 13.47 3.89 9.33
CA THR A 51 12.57 5.00 8.96
C THR A 51 12.78 6.24 9.83
N SER A 52 13.53 6.09 10.92
CA SER A 52 14.08 7.20 11.70
C SER A 52 14.95 8.13 10.86
N ARG A 53 14.85 9.44 11.13
CA ARG A 53 15.58 10.48 10.38
C ARG A 53 16.93 10.80 10.99
N TYR A 54 17.07 10.58 12.28
CA TYR A 54 18.23 11.00 13.04
C TYR A 54 18.84 9.84 13.82
N THR A 55 20.17 9.72 13.73
CA THR A 55 20.98 9.00 14.73
C THR A 55 21.28 9.91 15.92
N LEU A 56 21.66 9.35 17.07
CA LEU A 56 22.04 10.11 18.27
C LEU A 56 23.07 11.22 17.97
N PHE A 57 24.09 10.92 17.15
CA PHE A 57 25.13 11.88 16.77
C PHE A 57 24.67 12.88 15.72
N SER A 58 23.88 12.42 14.74
CA SER A 58 23.41 13.32 13.67
C SER A 58 22.24 14.20 14.09
N PHE A 59 21.58 13.90 15.22
CA PHE A 59 20.40 14.62 15.69
C PHE A 59 20.70 16.10 15.86
N LEU A 60 21.66 16.45 16.71
CA LEU A 60 21.93 17.86 17.03
C LEU A 60 22.38 18.66 15.79
N PRO A 61 23.39 18.23 14.99
CA PRO A 61 23.84 19.01 13.83
C PRO A 61 22.77 19.16 12.75
N LYS A 62 22.06 18.08 12.40
CA LYS A 62 21.01 18.13 11.36
C LYS A 62 19.80 18.94 11.81
N VAL A 63 19.37 18.78 13.07
CA VAL A 63 18.24 19.54 13.61
C VAL A 63 18.60 21.01 13.75
N LEU A 64 19.81 21.37 14.20
CA LEU A 64 20.27 22.76 14.19
C LEU A 64 20.28 23.35 12.78
N TRP A 65 20.85 22.63 11.81
CA TRP A 65 20.84 23.05 10.41
C TRP A 65 19.42 23.29 9.90
N TYR A 66 18.51 22.35 10.17
CA TYR A 66 17.10 22.48 9.82
C TYR A 66 16.45 23.70 10.48
N GLN A 67 16.69 23.89 11.78
CA GLN A 67 16.09 24.99 12.51
C GLN A 67 16.60 26.34 12.02
N PHE A 68 17.88 26.48 11.71
CA PHE A 68 18.45 27.72 11.17
C PHE A 68 18.23 27.89 9.67
N SER A 69 17.79 26.85 8.95
CA SER A 69 17.27 27.00 7.58
C SER A 69 15.92 27.73 7.56
N LYS A 70 15.20 27.77 8.68
CA LYS A 70 13.99 28.61 8.81
C LYS A 70 14.40 30.08 8.85
N LEU A 71 13.81 30.88 7.96
CA LEU A 71 14.15 32.30 7.76
C LEU A 71 14.12 33.12 9.07
N ALA A 72 13.16 32.85 9.95
CA ALA A 72 13.03 33.57 11.21
C ALA A 72 14.13 33.25 12.23
N ASN A 73 14.51 31.99 12.36
CA ASN A 73 15.59 31.59 13.25
C ASN A 73 16.92 32.15 12.76
N ALA A 74 17.15 32.17 11.44
CA ALA A 74 18.28 32.85 10.83
C ALA A 74 18.27 34.36 11.11
N TYR A 75 17.11 35.01 11.01
CA TYR A 75 16.95 36.44 11.34
C TYR A 75 17.31 36.74 12.80
N PHE A 76 16.78 35.98 13.77
CA PHE A 76 17.09 36.21 15.19
C PHE A 76 18.53 35.86 15.55
N LEU A 77 19.14 34.89 14.87
CA LEU A 77 20.57 34.61 15.00
C LEU A 77 21.40 35.80 14.53
N MET A 78 21.06 36.37 13.37
CA MET A 78 21.71 37.58 12.84
C MET A 78 21.58 38.76 13.81
N ILE A 79 20.36 39.02 14.33
CA ILE A 79 20.13 40.07 15.33
C ILE A 79 20.97 39.83 16.60
N SER A 80 21.04 38.58 17.08
CA SER A 80 21.83 38.23 18.26
C SER A 80 23.32 38.50 18.05
N VAL A 81 23.86 38.14 16.87
CA VAL A 81 25.24 38.45 16.49
C VAL A 81 25.48 39.96 16.41
N MET A 82 24.54 40.72 15.85
CA MET A 82 24.62 42.18 15.78
C MET A 82 24.57 42.83 17.18
N GLN A 83 23.77 42.32 18.11
CA GLN A 83 23.67 42.81 19.49
C GLN A 83 24.97 42.62 20.29
N CYS A 84 25.84 41.68 19.91
CA CYS A 84 27.16 41.51 20.53
C CYS A 84 28.12 42.68 20.23
N ILE A 85 27.85 43.47 19.19
CA ILE A 85 28.68 44.60 18.80
C ILE A 85 28.27 45.82 19.65
N LYS A 86 29.02 46.08 20.73
CA LYS A 86 28.75 47.18 21.70
C LYS A 86 28.44 48.54 21.08
N ARG A 87 29.09 48.86 19.95
CA ARG A 87 28.93 50.18 19.29
C ARG A 87 27.57 50.41 18.63
N ILE A 88 26.88 49.33 18.21
CA ILE A 88 25.57 49.41 17.55
C ILE A 88 24.45 48.89 18.45
N SER A 89 24.80 48.28 19.58
CA SER A 89 23.87 47.59 20.46
C SER A 89 23.28 48.54 21.50
N ASN A 90 21.96 48.49 21.66
CA ASN A 90 21.24 49.17 22.74
C ASN A 90 21.32 48.43 24.09
N THR A 91 21.92 47.23 24.12
CA THR A 91 22.07 46.37 25.30
C THR A 91 23.54 46.24 25.75
N ASP A 92 24.38 47.22 25.37
CA ASP A 92 25.83 47.26 25.69
C ASP A 92 26.60 45.96 25.38
N GLY A 93 26.24 45.31 24.27
CA GLY A 93 26.88 44.06 23.83
C GLY A 93 26.26 42.77 24.36
N PHE A 94 25.19 42.84 25.15
CA PHE A 94 24.48 41.64 25.61
C PHE A 94 23.41 41.19 24.57
N PRO A 95 23.49 39.97 24.01
CA PRO A 95 22.54 39.51 23.01
C PRO A 95 21.19 39.12 23.64
N ALA A 96 20.33 40.11 23.92
CA ALA A 96 19.04 39.90 24.58
C ALA A 96 18.10 38.96 23.81
N SER A 97 18.25 38.83 22.49
CA SER A 97 17.44 37.93 21.66
C SER A 97 17.90 36.46 21.72
N LEU A 98 19.14 36.19 22.13
CA LEU A 98 19.72 34.84 22.13
C LEU A 98 19.09 33.90 23.16
N PRO A 99 18.83 34.30 24.43
CA PRO A 99 18.15 33.44 25.39
C PRO A 99 16.75 33.01 24.92
N ALA A 100 15.99 33.96 24.35
CA ALA A 100 14.68 33.68 23.80
C ALA A 100 14.79 32.65 22.68
N LEU A 101 15.61 32.93 21.65
CA LEU A 101 15.85 32.01 20.52
C LEU A 101 16.30 30.61 20.98
N THR A 102 17.15 30.52 21.99
CA THR A 102 17.63 29.25 22.54
C THR A 102 16.46 28.43 23.10
N ILE A 103 15.56 29.04 23.87
CA ILE A 103 14.38 28.37 24.41
C ILE A 103 13.47 27.88 23.28
N ILE A 104 13.26 28.69 22.23
CA ILE A 104 12.47 28.29 21.05
C ILE A 104 13.04 27.03 20.40
N VAL A 105 14.32 27.07 20.07
CA VAL A 105 14.99 25.97 19.38
C VAL A 105 14.98 24.71 20.24
N LEU A 106 15.16 24.84 21.56
CA LEU A 106 15.08 23.72 22.49
C LEU A 106 13.68 23.07 22.53
N ILE A 107 12.61 23.87 22.60
CA ILE A 107 11.23 23.35 22.59
C ILE A 107 10.96 22.58 21.29
N ASP A 108 11.31 23.16 20.15
CA ASP A 108 11.15 22.48 18.86
C ASP A 108 11.97 21.18 18.78
N MET A 109 13.20 21.20 19.29
CA MET A 109 14.06 20.01 19.35
C MET A 109 13.43 18.88 20.17
N VAL A 110 12.78 19.20 21.29
CA VAL A 110 12.07 18.21 22.12
C VAL A 110 10.95 17.56 21.30
N PHE A 111 10.15 18.33 20.57
CA PHE A 111 9.08 17.77 19.74
C PHE A 111 9.62 16.88 18.62
N ILE A 112 10.69 17.30 17.93
CA ILE A 112 11.33 16.48 16.89
C ILE A 112 11.90 15.18 17.50
N ALA A 113 12.50 15.25 18.69
CA ALA A 113 13.02 14.08 19.39
C ALA A 113 11.90 13.10 19.76
N MET A 114 10.76 13.60 20.28
CA MET A 114 9.60 12.77 20.59
C MET A 114 9.03 12.06 19.36
N GLU A 115 8.96 12.76 18.22
CA GLU A 115 8.52 12.17 16.95
C GLU A 115 9.49 11.08 16.46
N ASP A 116 10.80 11.36 16.45
CA ASP A 116 11.80 10.42 15.96
C ASP A 116 11.93 9.19 16.89
N TYR A 117 11.76 9.35 18.21
CA TYR A 117 11.73 8.23 19.16
C TYR A 117 10.61 7.22 18.86
N ARG A 118 9.43 7.71 18.45
CA ARG A 118 8.32 6.84 18.03
C ARG A 118 8.68 6.05 16.77
N ARG A 119 9.41 6.66 15.82
CA ARG A 119 9.91 5.98 14.61
C ARG A 119 10.91 4.90 14.96
N HIS A 120 11.88 5.18 15.83
CA HIS A 120 12.84 4.18 16.34
C HIS A 120 12.14 2.99 17.01
N THR A 121 11.08 3.26 17.78
CA THR A 121 10.29 2.20 18.42
C THR A 121 9.60 1.32 17.38
N SER A 122 9.07 1.91 16.31
CA SER A 122 8.46 1.18 15.20
C SER A 122 9.49 0.37 14.42
N ASP A 123 10.63 0.98 14.08
CA ASP A 123 11.75 0.31 13.39
C ASP A 123 12.23 -0.91 14.19
N ARG A 124 12.36 -0.76 15.51
CA ARG A 124 12.78 -1.86 16.39
C ARG A 124 11.80 -3.03 16.34
N LYS A 125 10.49 -2.77 16.41
CA LYS A 125 9.46 -3.81 16.30
C LYS A 125 9.55 -4.57 14.98
N THR A 126 9.75 -3.88 13.85
CA THR A 126 9.87 -4.52 12.53
C THR A 126 11.18 -5.31 12.38
N ASN A 127 12.27 -4.80 12.91
CA ASN A 127 13.60 -5.43 12.81
C ASN A 127 13.77 -6.64 13.75
N ASP A 128 13.01 -6.69 14.84
CA ASP A 128 13.04 -7.76 15.85
C ASP A 128 12.00 -8.88 15.57
N ILE A 129 11.28 -8.85 14.44
CA ILE A 129 10.37 -9.94 14.04
C ILE A 129 11.19 -11.24 13.90
N PRO A 130 10.80 -12.36 14.54
CA PRO A 130 11.52 -13.62 14.43
C PRO A 130 11.39 -14.23 13.03
N VAL A 131 12.46 -14.84 12.54
CA VAL A 131 12.54 -15.54 11.25
C VAL A 131 13.31 -16.85 11.42
N HIS A 132 12.89 -17.89 10.71
CA HIS A 132 13.57 -19.19 10.74
C HIS A 132 14.61 -19.28 9.63
N ARG A 133 15.88 -19.10 9.99
CA ARG A 133 17.03 -19.14 9.07
C ARG A 133 17.66 -20.53 9.09
N PHE A 134 17.93 -21.08 7.91
CA PHE A 134 18.62 -22.35 7.77
C PHE A 134 20.11 -22.20 8.09
N ASP A 135 20.63 -23.06 8.96
CA ASP A 135 22.06 -23.22 9.19
C ASP A 135 22.57 -24.44 8.43
N ALA A 136 23.29 -24.20 7.33
CA ALA A 136 23.85 -25.24 6.49
C ALA A 136 24.93 -26.09 7.22
N ALA A 137 25.57 -25.57 8.27
CA ALA A 137 26.60 -26.32 9.00
C ALA A 137 25.99 -27.40 9.91
N ASN A 138 24.86 -27.10 10.52
CA ASN A 138 24.16 -27.99 11.45
C ASN A 138 22.94 -28.69 10.82
N GLY A 139 22.49 -28.25 9.64
CA GLY A 139 21.32 -28.78 8.94
C GLY A 139 19.99 -28.50 9.63
N ILE A 140 19.92 -27.42 10.43
CA ILE A 140 18.74 -27.08 11.25
C ILE A 140 18.30 -25.63 11.00
N PHE A 141 17.04 -25.34 11.29
CA PHE A 141 16.51 -23.98 11.30
C PHE A 141 16.68 -23.32 12.67
N GLU A 142 17.32 -22.16 12.70
CA GLU A 142 17.46 -21.33 13.89
C GLU A 142 16.55 -20.11 13.82
N GLU A 143 15.94 -19.76 14.95
CA GLU A 143 15.20 -18.51 15.08
C GLU A 143 16.16 -17.34 15.25
N ARG A 144 16.06 -16.36 14.36
CA ARG A 144 16.88 -15.15 14.35
C ARG A 144 15.99 -13.92 14.14
N PRO A 145 16.42 -12.72 14.56
CA PRO A 145 15.67 -11.50 14.25
C PRO A 145 15.80 -11.15 12.77
N SER A 146 14.72 -10.65 12.15
CA SER A 146 14.65 -10.31 10.72
C SER A 146 15.80 -9.42 10.23
N ARG A 147 16.30 -8.52 11.08
CA ARG A 147 17.46 -7.66 10.76
C ARG A 147 18.77 -8.40 10.48
N SER A 148 18.93 -9.64 10.96
CA SER A 148 20.16 -10.42 10.76
C SER A 148 20.17 -11.18 9.44
N LEU A 149 19.08 -11.15 8.66
CA LEU A 149 19.05 -11.77 7.35
C LEU A 149 20.01 -11.07 6.39
N VAL A 150 20.75 -11.89 5.65
CA VAL A 150 21.62 -11.47 4.56
C VAL A 150 21.21 -12.15 3.25
N VAL A 151 21.62 -11.58 2.13
CA VAL A 151 21.39 -12.16 0.81
C VAL A 151 22.08 -13.54 0.71
N GLY A 152 21.36 -14.52 0.19
CA GLY A 152 21.79 -15.91 0.10
C GLY A 152 21.39 -16.78 1.31
N ASP A 153 20.81 -16.20 2.35
CA ASP A 153 20.20 -17.00 3.42
C ASP A 153 18.97 -17.77 2.90
N ILE A 154 18.82 -19.01 3.34
CA ILE A 154 17.60 -19.80 3.14
C ILE A 154 16.73 -19.63 4.38
N ILE A 155 15.47 -19.30 4.20
CA ILE A 155 14.50 -19.11 5.29
C ILE A 155 13.29 -20.03 5.12
N LYS A 156 12.72 -20.45 6.23
CA LYS A 156 11.43 -21.17 6.30
C LYS A 156 10.38 -20.19 6.81
N ILE A 157 9.32 -20.01 6.03
CA ILE A 157 8.24 -19.06 6.33
C ILE A 157 6.96 -19.86 6.53
N PHE A 158 6.37 -19.78 7.72
CA PHE A 158 5.18 -20.56 8.06
C PHE A 158 3.88 -19.88 7.62
N ASN A 159 2.80 -20.66 7.62
CA ASN A 159 1.47 -20.15 7.36
C ASN A 159 1.16 -18.95 8.27
N ARG A 160 0.66 -17.87 7.67
CA ARG A 160 0.31 -16.60 8.30
C ARG A 160 1.47 -15.73 8.75
N GLU A 161 2.71 -16.08 8.43
CA GLU A 161 3.87 -15.22 8.66
C GLU A 161 4.06 -14.22 7.52
N VAL A 162 4.61 -13.06 7.87
CA VAL A 162 4.95 -12.00 6.93
C VAL A 162 6.34 -12.26 6.36
N ILE A 163 6.45 -12.19 5.04
CA ILE A 163 7.70 -12.40 4.31
C ILE A 163 8.68 -11.25 4.63
N PRO A 164 9.87 -11.55 5.19
CA PRO A 164 10.77 -10.53 5.72
C PRO A 164 11.67 -9.85 4.68
N ALA A 165 11.85 -10.45 3.50
CA ALA A 165 12.74 -10.01 2.44
C ALA A 165 12.24 -10.55 1.08
N ASP A 166 12.75 -10.06 -0.05
CA ASP A 166 12.34 -10.65 -1.33
C ASP A 166 13.08 -11.98 -1.52
N CYS A 167 12.32 -13.06 -1.75
CA CYS A 167 12.84 -14.42 -1.73
C CYS A 167 12.41 -15.22 -2.97
N VAL A 168 13.32 -15.98 -3.57
CA VAL A 168 12.98 -16.99 -4.58
C VAL A 168 12.44 -18.24 -3.88
N ILE A 169 11.34 -18.79 -4.38
CA ILE A 169 10.70 -19.98 -3.80
C ILE A 169 11.49 -21.23 -4.22
N LEU A 170 12.12 -21.87 -3.24
CA LEU A 170 12.85 -23.13 -3.45
C LEU A 170 11.92 -24.34 -3.41
N GLY A 171 10.91 -24.29 -2.54
CA GLY A 171 9.92 -25.35 -2.39
C GLY A 171 8.85 -24.96 -1.38
N ALA A 172 7.72 -25.66 -1.42
CA ALA A 172 6.60 -25.47 -0.50
C ALA A 172 6.29 -26.79 0.20
N PHE A 173 5.56 -26.74 1.32
CA PHE A 173 5.06 -27.94 1.97
C PHE A 173 4.12 -28.71 1.03
N GLU A 174 4.37 -30.01 0.88
CA GLU A 174 3.58 -30.92 0.05
C GLU A 174 2.85 -31.96 0.91
N GLN A 175 1.54 -32.10 0.69
CA GLN A 175 0.74 -33.14 1.37
C GLN A 175 1.09 -34.54 0.86
N ASN A 176 1.45 -34.65 -0.43
CA ASN A 176 1.88 -35.90 -1.05
C ASN A 176 3.31 -35.75 -1.62
N PRO A 177 4.34 -36.17 -0.86
CA PRO A 177 5.74 -36.03 -1.26
C PRO A 177 6.12 -36.76 -2.55
N ASP A 178 5.34 -37.74 -3.00
CA ASP A 178 5.63 -38.49 -4.24
C ASP A 178 5.22 -37.74 -5.51
N GLN A 179 4.43 -36.66 -5.40
CA GLN A 179 3.99 -35.82 -6.51
C GLN A 179 4.10 -34.32 -6.15
N PRO A 180 5.33 -33.80 -5.96
CA PRO A 180 5.53 -32.43 -5.53
C PRO A 180 5.14 -31.44 -6.64
N ARG A 181 4.56 -30.30 -6.27
CA ARG A 181 4.10 -29.25 -7.18
C ARG A 181 4.78 -27.90 -6.92
N GLY A 182 5.32 -27.69 -5.73
CA GLY A 182 5.99 -26.47 -5.30
C GLY A 182 5.05 -25.27 -5.17
N ILE A 183 3.74 -25.48 -4.95
CA ILE A 183 2.75 -24.40 -4.97
C ILE A 183 2.58 -23.78 -3.57
N CYS A 184 2.56 -22.46 -3.51
CA CYS A 184 2.15 -21.73 -2.31
C CYS A 184 1.22 -20.56 -2.63
N TYR A 185 0.52 -20.05 -1.63
CA TYR A 185 -0.36 -18.88 -1.78
C TYR A 185 0.12 -17.70 -0.96
N VAL A 186 0.10 -16.52 -1.57
CA VAL A 186 0.50 -15.26 -0.93
C VAL A 186 -0.62 -14.24 -0.93
N GLU A 187 -0.82 -13.56 0.18
CA GLU A 187 -1.68 -12.39 0.29
C GLU A 187 -0.85 -11.12 0.06
N THR A 188 -1.23 -10.29 -0.91
CA THR A 188 -0.47 -9.09 -1.33
C THR A 188 -1.01 -7.76 -0.81
N LYS A 189 -1.92 -7.79 0.19
CA LYS A 189 -2.61 -6.62 0.73
C LYS A 189 -1.69 -5.43 1.05
N SER A 190 -0.47 -5.69 1.50
CA SER A 190 0.50 -4.65 1.87
C SER A 190 1.22 -3.99 0.70
N LEU A 191 1.19 -4.57 -0.51
CA LEU A 191 1.84 -4.02 -1.72
C LEU A 191 0.87 -3.28 -2.64
N ASP A 192 -0.27 -3.91 -2.97
CA ASP A 192 -1.24 -3.42 -3.95
C ASP A 192 -2.64 -3.21 -3.39
N GLY A 193 -2.85 -3.47 -2.09
CA GLY A 193 -4.16 -3.38 -1.44
C GLY A 193 -5.11 -4.52 -1.79
N GLU A 194 -4.68 -5.49 -2.61
CA GLU A 194 -5.49 -6.66 -2.98
C GLU A 194 -5.42 -7.71 -1.86
N THR A 195 -6.57 -8.17 -1.36
CA THR A 195 -6.64 -9.27 -0.36
C THR A 195 -6.68 -10.65 -1.00
N ASN A 196 -6.62 -10.71 -2.31
CA ASN A 196 -6.72 -11.94 -3.06
C ASN A 196 -5.46 -12.79 -2.86
N LEU A 197 -5.66 -14.10 -2.70
CA LEU A 197 -4.54 -15.02 -2.68
C LEU A 197 -3.99 -15.19 -4.09
N LYS A 198 -2.70 -14.91 -4.27
CA LYS A 198 -1.97 -15.16 -5.50
C LYS A 198 -1.26 -16.50 -5.38
N MET A 199 -1.53 -17.40 -6.31
CA MET A 199 -0.80 -18.65 -6.43
C MET A 199 0.62 -18.34 -6.96
N ARG A 200 1.62 -18.91 -6.30
CA ARG A 200 3.04 -18.84 -6.66
C ARG A 200 3.59 -20.26 -6.71
N GLN A 201 4.61 -20.46 -7.52
CA GLN A 201 5.21 -21.78 -7.70
C GLN A 201 6.72 -21.70 -7.60
N GLY A 202 7.31 -22.62 -6.83
CA GLY A 202 8.75 -22.80 -6.72
C GLY A 202 9.43 -23.19 -8.02
N VAL A 203 10.75 -23.17 -7.97
CA VAL A 203 11.61 -23.60 -9.09
C VAL A 203 11.59 -25.14 -9.17
N GLU A 204 11.23 -25.70 -10.32
CA GLU A 204 10.94 -27.13 -10.52
C GLU A 204 12.13 -28.03 -10.25
N CYS A 205 13.31 -27.65 -10.73
CA CYS A 205 14.54 -28.39 -10.47
C CYS A 205 14.91 -28.47 -8.98
N VAL A 206 14.38 -27.58 -8.14
CA VAL A 206 14.64 -27.58 -6.70
C VAL A 206 13.55 -28.36 -5.95
N TYR A 207 12.28 -27.98 -6.09
CA TYR A 207 11.22 -28.55 -5.25
C TYR A 207 10.99 -30.04 -5.51
N THR A 208 11.35 -30.56 -6.68
CA THR A 208 11.26 -32.00 -6.99
C THR A 208 12.33 -32.83 -6.27
N THR A 209 13.41 -32.20 -5.83
CA THR A 209 14.54 -32.84 -5.13
C THR A 209 14.45 -32.69 -3.60
N LEU A 210 13.77 -31.66 -3.11
CA LEU A 210 13.60 -31.40 -1.68
C LEU A 210 12.57 -32.35 -1.05
N ARG A 211 13.02 -33.28 -0.21
CA ARG A 211 12.14 -34.16 0.59
C ARG A 211 12.16 -33.82 2.08
N SER A 212 13.24 -33.19 2.53
CA SER A 212 13.47 -32.86 3.93
C SER A 212 14.25 -31.56 4.09
N ASP A 213 14.17 -30.96 5.28
CA ASP A 213 14.94 -29.76 5.63
C ASP A 213 16.46 -29.96 5.42
N ALA A 214 16.98 -31.19 5.58
CA ALA A 214 18.40 -31.51 5.39
C ALA A 214 18.85 -31.46 3.93
N ASP A 215 17.93 -31.64 2.97
CA ASP A 215 18.26 -31.60 1.53
C ASP A 215 18.68 -30.19 1.09
N LEU A 216 18.25 -29.16 1.82
CA LEU A 216 18.64 -27.78 1.58
C LEU A 216 20.16 -27.58 1.69
N ALA A 217 20.86 -28.35 2.52
CA ALA A 217 22.32 -28.26 2.68
C ALA A 217 23.08 -28.72 1.43
N HIS A 218 22.47 -29.58 0.61
CA HIS A 218 23.08 -30.12 -0.61
C HIS A 218 22.87 -29.25 -1.85
N LEU A 219 22.07 -28.16 -1.73
CA LEU A 219 21.86 -27.23 -2.82
C LEU A 219 23.13 -26.42 -3.08
N HIS A 220 23.72 -26.59 -4.25
CA HIS A 220 24.89 -25.85 -4.70
C HIS A 220 24.62 -25.24 -6.07
N GLY A 221 24.96 -23.96 -6.22
CA GLY A 221 24.67 -23.21 -7.43
C GLY A 221 24.63 -21.71 -7.17
N HIS A 222 24.10 -20.98 -8.14
CA HIS A 222 23.85 -19.55 -7.99
C HIS A 222 22.58 -19.13 -8.71
N VAL A 223 21.97 -18.08 -8.21
CA VAL A 223 20.93 -17.32 -8.89
C VAL A 223 21.56 -16.08 -9.49
N GLU A 224 21.36 -15.88 -10.78
CA GLU A 224 21.64 -14.63 -11.49
C GLU A 224 20.31 -13.90 -11.71
N CYS A 225 20.15 -12.69 -11.20
CA CYS A 225 18.89 -11.95 -11.31
C CYS A 225 19.07 -10.47 -11.63
N GLU A 226 17.97 -9.82 -12.01
CA GLU A 226 17.93 -8.38 -12.25
C GLU A 226 18.37 -7.57 -11.02
N VAL A 227 18.93 -6.38 -11.26
CA VAL A 227 19.23 -5.42 -10.19
C VAL A 227 17.95 -4.93 -9.48
N PRO A 228 18.03 -4.56 -8.19
CA PRO A 228 16.89 -4.05 -7.43
C PRO A 228 16.13 -2.92 -8.14
N ASN A 229 14.82 -3.07 -8.27
CA ASN A 229 13.93 -2.10 -8.90
C ASN A 229 12.57 -2.05 -8.18
N ASN A 230 11.69 -1.11 -8.55
CA ASN A 230 10.38 -0.93 -7.93
C ASN A 230 9.22 -1.64 -8.69
N SER A 231 9.53 -2.47 -9.70
CA SER A 231 8.51 -3.16 -10.50
C SER A 231 8.05 -4.44 -9.81
N ILE A 232 6.90 -4.40 -9.13
CA ILE A 232 6.35 -5.52 -8.36
C ILE A 232 5.85 -6.71 -9.21
N HIS A 233 5.57 -6.49 -10.50
CA HIS A 233 5.03 -7.52 -11.40
C HIS A 233 6.09 -8.14 -12.31
N HIS A 234 7.29 -7.58 -12.33
CA HIS A 234 8.40 -8.04 -13.15
C HIS A 234 9.50 -8.58 -12.26
N PHE A 235 10.02 -9.76 -12.61
CA PHE A 235 11.23 -10.29 -12.05
C PHE A 235 11.82 -11.26 -13.07
N ASN A 236 13.07 -11.00 -13.47
CA ASN A 236 13.83 -11.89 -14.33
C ASN A 236 15.06 -12.39 -13.57
N GLY A 237 15.22 -13.70 -13.51
CA GLY A 237 16.43 -14.35 -13.06
C GLY A 237 16.59 -15.74 -13.64
N THR A 238 17.71 -16.36 -13.35
CA THR A 238 18.06 -17.72 -13.77
C THR A 238 18.70 -18.42 -12.58
N LEU A 239 18.24 -19.64 -12.28
CA LEU A 239 18.88 -20.53 -11.32
C LEU A 239 19.80 -21.50 -12.06
N ALA A 240 21.07 -21.56 -11.66
CA ALA A 240 22.06 -22.51 -12.15
C ALA A 240 22.52 -23.44 -11.01
N LEU A 241 22.05 -24.68 -11.01
CA LEU A 241 22.43 -25.73 -10.06
C LEU A 241 23.48 -26.67 -10.66
N GLY A 242 24.76 -26.28 -10.61
CA GLY A 242 25.86 -27.14 -11.05
C GLY A 242 25.70 -27.68 -12.49
N SER A 243 25.71 -29.01 -12.65
CA SER A 243 25.59 -29.68 -13.96
C SER A 243 24.16 -29.86 -14.48
N SER A 244 23.14 -29.34 -13.79
CA SER A 244 21.76 -29.38 -14.29
C SER A 244 21.50 -28.28 -15.32
N HIS A 245 20.39 -28.39 -16.04
CA HIS A 245 19.90 -27.30 -16.87
C HIS A 245 19.60 -26.06 -16.03
N ASN A 246 19.88 -24.88 -16.58
CA ASN A 246 19.49 -23.60 -16.00
C ASN A 246 17.97 -23.44 -16.09
N GLU A 247 17.34 -22.99 -15.02
CA GLU A 247 15.89 -22.74 -14.97
C GLU A 247 15.61 -21.24 -14.85
N CYS A 248 14.66 -20.73 -15.64
CA CYS A 248 14.26 -19.33 -15.61
C CYS A 248 13.36 -19.05 -14.40
N ILE A 249 13.70 -18.04 -13.62
CA ILE A 249 12.92 -17.54 -12.50
C ILE A 249 12.13 -16.34 -12.98
N GLY A 250 10.80 -16.47 -13.00
CA GLY A 250 9.88 -15.38 -13.30
C GLY A 250 9.25 -14.77 -12.05
N ALA A 251 8.37 -13.79 -12.26
CA ALA A 251 7.60 -13.16 -11.19
C ALA A 251 6.70 -14.13 -10.40
N ASN A 252 6.36 -15.31 -10.95
CA ASN A 252 5.56 -16.34 -10.26
C ASN A 252 6.35 -17.16 -9.22
N SER A 253 7.67 -17.09 -9.25
CA SER A 253 8.56 -17.86 -8.37
C SER A 253 9.24 -17.01 -7.30
N ILE A 254 8.73 -15.79 -7.07
CA ILE A 254 9.24 -14.86 -6.06
C ILE A 254 8.18 -14.49 -5.01
N LEU A 255 8.63 -14.41 -3.76
CA LEU A 255 7.92 -13.88 -2.61
C LEU A 255 8.46 -12.48 -2.34
N LEU A 256 7.56 -11.50 -2.22
CA LEU A 256 7.96 -10.11 -1.95
C LEU A 256 7.82 -9.78 -0.48
N ARG A 257 8.70 -8.91 0.02
CA ARG A 257 8.63 -8.40 1.39
C ARG A 257 7.27 -7.78 1.68
N GLY A 258 6.69 -8.11 2.82
CA GLY A 258 5.40 -7.58 3.28
C GLY A 258 4.18 -8.39 2.81
N CYS A 259 4.34 -9.30 1.85
CA CYS A 259 3.33 -10.33 1.59
C CYS A 259 3.20 -11.28 2.79
N THR A 260 2.06 -11.94 2.93
CA THR A 260 1.83 -12.95 3.97
C THR A 260 1.57 -14.32 3.34
N ILE A 261 2.19 -15.37 3.87
CA ILE A 261 1.92 -16.76 3.43
C ILE A 261 0.53 -17.20 3.91
N ARG A 262 -0.23 -17.86 3.04
CA ARG A 262 -1.55 -18.42 3.31
C ARG A 262 -1.65 -19.80 2.67
N ASN A 263 -2.52 -20.68 3.18
CA ASN A 263 -2.81 -21.99 2.56
C ASN A 263 -1.63 -22.90 2.29
N THR A 264 -0.52 -22.69 2.99
CA THR A 264 0.67 -23.51 2.87
C THR A 264 1.31 -23.55 4.24
N GLU A 265 1.57 -24.74 4.79
CA GLU A 265 2.11 -24.88 6.14
C GLU A 265 3.44 -24.15 6.29
N PHE A 266 4.33 -24.33 5.32
CA PHE A 266 5.56 -23.56 5.20
C PHE A 266 6.06 -23.48 3.76
N VAL A 267 6.93 -22.51 3.50
CA VAL A 267 7.66 -22.33 2.24
C VAL A 267 9.13 -22.12 2.53
N PHE A 268 10.00 -22.71 1.71
CA PHE A 268 11.44 -22.43 1.69
C PHE A 268 11.74 -21.31 0.70
N GLY A 269 12.34 -20.24 1.20
CA GLY A 269 12.72 -19.08 0.40
C GLY A 269 14.22 -18.82 0.43
N LEU A 270 14.83 -18.59 -0.72
CA LEU A 270 16.18 -18.04 -0.85
C LEU A 270 16.11 -16.51 -0.88
N VAL A 271 16.73 -15.84 0.09
CA VAL A 271 16.75 -14.38 0.16
C VAL A 271 17.60 -13.79 -0.96
N VAL A 272 16.98 -12.99 -1.85
CA VAL A 272 17.66 -12.34 -2.99
C VAL A 272 17.83 -10.83 -2.82
N ASN A 273 16.82 -10.13 -2.25
CA ASN A 273 16.93 -8.71 -1.91
C ASN A 273 16.57 -8.48 -0.45
N THR A 274 17.36 -7.65 0.24
CA THR A 274 17.24 -7.34 1.66
C THR A 274 17.12 -5.84 1.90
N GLY A 275 16.46 -5.46 2.99
CA GLY A 275 16.44 -4.06 3.45
C GLY A 275 15.89 -3.11 2.39
N ARG A 276 16.68 -2.09 2.03
CA ARG A 276 16.31 -1.07 1.04
C ARG A 276 16.21 -1.57 -0.40
N ASP A 277 16.82 -2.71 -0.70
CA ASP A 277 16.81 -3.32 -2.04
C ASP A 277 15.50 -4.04 -2.34
N THR A 278 14.67 -4.29 -1.32
CA THR A 278 13.38 -4.93 -1.52
C THR A 278 12.47 -4.04 -2.36
N LYS A 279 11.68 -4.65 -3.25
CA LYS A 279 10.85 -3.90 -4.23
C LYS A 279 9.91 -2.91 -3.54
N ILE A 280 9.33 -3.30 -2.39
CA ILE A 280 8.45 -2.44 -1.59
C ILE A 280 9.19 -1.21 -1.02
N MET A 281 10.47 -1.36 -0.65
CA MET A 281 11.25 -0.25 -0.10
C MET A 281 11.75 0.68 -1.19
N MET A 282 12.14 0.15 -2.35
CA MET A 282 12.43 0.93 -3.56
C MET A 282 11.24 1.80 -3.98
N ALA A 283 10.01 1.29 -3.87
CA ALA A 283 8.81 2.09 -4.13
C ALA A 283 8.59 3.23 -3.10
N SER A 284 9.13 3.11 -1.89
CA SER A 284 8.98 4.10 -0.81
C SER A 284 10.13 5.11 -0.70
N LEU A 285 11.30 4.82 -1.26
CA LEU A 285 12.55 5.59 -1.08
C LEU A 285 12.47 7.05 -1.57
N ASN A 286 11.57 7.37 -2.52
CA ASN A 286 11.43 8.71 -3.09
C ASN A 286 10.53 9.68 -2.29
N LYS A 287 10.08 9.33 -1.08
CA LYS A 287 9.04 10.10 -0.34
C LYS A 287 9.54 10.94 0.84
N ASP A 288 10.83 10.96 1.15
CA ASP A 288 11.36 11.70 2.32
C ASP A 288 11.67 13.18 2.03
N THR A 289 10.74 13.89 1.39
CA THR A 289 10.78 15.35 1.36
C THR A 289 10.12 15.92 2.61
N VAL A 290 10.76 16.92 3.23
CA VAL A 290 10.13 17.67 4.32
C VAL A 290 8.95 18.43 3.74
N LYS A 291 7.75 18.16 4.29
CA LYS A 291 6.52 18.85 3.90
C LYS A 291 6.42 20.16 4.65
N TRP A 292 6.26 21.26 3.91
CA TRP A 292 6.05 22.61 4.45
C TRP A 292 4.59 22.99 4.32
N SER A 293 4.04 23.72 5.30
CA SER A 293 2.69 24.25 5.18
C SER A 293 2.66 25.54 4.36
N ASN A 294 1.55 25.79 3.68
CA ASN A 294 1.28 27.04 2.98
C ASN A 294 1.31 28.23 3.94
N MET A 295 0.90 28.03 5.20
CA MET A 295 0.99 29.08 6.23
C MET A 295 2.45 29.46 6.51
N GLU A 296 3.35 28.47 6.64
CA GLU A 296 4.79 28.73 6.83
C GLU A 296 5.41 29.46 5.64
N LEU A 297 5.06 29.08 4.41
CA LEU A 297 5.52 29.77 3.20
C LEU A 297 5.04 31.23 3.15
N ARG A 298 3.78 31.49 3.52
CA ARG A 298 3.22 32.85 3.59
C ARG A 298 3.91 33.69 4.67
N LEU A 299 4.18 33.11 5.84
CA LEU A 299 4.91 33.79 6.92
C LEU A 299 6.32 34.18 6.50
N ASN A 300 7.06 33.28 5.84
CA ASN A 300 8.39 33.59 5.32
C ASN A 300 8.36 34.78 4.34
N ARG A 301 7.35 34.85 3.46
CA ARG A 301 7.16 35.97 2.55
C ARG A 301 6.80 37.27 3.28
N GLN A 302 5.96 37.22 4.31
CA GLN A 302 5.60 38.38 5.12
C GLN A 302 6.80 38.92 5.91
N ILE A 303 7.64 38.04 6.46
CA ILE A 303 8.89 38.43 7.13
C ILE A 303 9.80 39.21 6.17
N LEU A 304 9.93 38.76 4.92
CA LEU A 304 10.72 39.49 3.93
C LEU A 304 10.17 40.91 3.70
N TYR A 305 8.85 41.08 3.65
CA TYR A 305 8.24 42.42 3.54
C TYR A 305 8.52 43.29 4.77
N ILE A 306 8.46 42.72 5.97
CA ILE A 306 8.76 43.45 7.21
C ILE A 306 10.25 43.85 7.25
N VAL A 307 11.17 42.94 6.90
CA VAL A 307 12.61 43.23 6.82
C VAL A 307 12.88 44.34 5.79
N ALA A 308 12.25 44.29 4.62
CA ALA A 308 12.37 45.34 3.61
C ALA A 308 11.88 46.70 4.14
N LEU A 309 10.73 46.72 4.83
CA LEU A 309 10.21 47.93 5.48
C LEU A 309 11.17 48.46 6.56
N MET A 310 11.73 47.56 7.39
CA MET A 310 12.72 47.93 8.41
C MET A 310 13.95 48.59 7.77
N ILE A 311 14.49 48.04 6.69
CA ILE A 311 15.65 48.60 5.98
C ILE A 311 15.33 50.03 5.50
N VAL A 312 14.15 50.26 4.92
CA VAL A 312 13.71 51.60 4.47
C VAL A 312 13.62 52.58 5.63
N LEU A 313 13.03 52.17 6.76
CA LEU A 313 12.93 53.01 7.96
C LEU A 313 14.31 53.31 8.57
N CYS A 314 15.23 52.35 8.56
CA CYS A 314 16.59 52.53 9.07
C CYS A 314 17.38 53.52 8.21
N VAL A 315 17.33 53.36 6.88
CA VAL A 315 18.01 54.24 5.93
C VAL A 315 17.47 55.67 6.01
N THR A 316 16.15 55.84 6.08
CA THR A 316 15.51 57.16 6.19
C THR A 316 15.81 57.82 7.54
N GLY A 317 15.67 57.08 8.64
CA GLY A 317 15.99 57.54 10.00
C GLY A 317 17.46 57.94 10.14
N ALA A 318 18.39 57.14 9.62
CA ALA A 318 19.82 57.45 9.66
C ALA A 318 20.16 58.67 8.80
N SER A 319 19.49 58.84 7.65
CA SER A 319 19.68 60.00 6.77
C SER A 319 19.22 61.29 7.45
N ILE A 320 18.05 61.26 8.09
CA ILE A 320 17.51 62.41 8.83
C ILE A 320 18.38 62.71 10.05
N GLY A 321 18.73 61.69 10.84
CA GLY A 321 19.56 61.83 12.02
C GLY A 321 20.96 62.39 11.71
N THR A 322 21.59 61.90 10.64
CA THR A 322 22.90 62.42 10.19
C THR A 322 22.79 63.87 9.75
N LYS A 323 21.78 64.23 8.93
CA LYS A 323 21.56 65.63 8.53
C LYS A 323 21.29 66.56 9.71
N TRP A 324 20.49 66.10 10.68
CA TRP A 324 20.21 66.85 11.90
C TRP A 324 21.47 67.07 12.74
N ASN A 325 22.30 66.03 12.89
CA ASN A 325 23.55 66.10 13.63
C ASN A 325 24.53 67.08 12.98
N LEU A 326 24.68 67.06 11.65
CA LEU A 326 25.53 68.02 10.93
C LEU A 326 25.06 69.47 11.07
N LYS A 327 23.74 69.71 11.15
CA LYS A 327 23.18 71.07 11.19
C LYS A 327 23.18 71.67 12.59
N ASN A 328 22.95 70.87 13.62
CA ASN A 328 22.66 71.36 14.97
C ASN A 328 23.76 71.09 16.01
N LEU A 329 24.74 70.22 15.74
CA LEU A 329 25.93 70.12 16.60
C LEU A 329 27.01 71.11 16.17
N SER A 330 27.47 71.95 17.11
CA SER A 330 28.66 72.79 16.95
C SER A 330 29.90 72.09 17.53
N LEU A 331 31.08 72.40 16.97
CA LEU A 331 32.40 71.92 17.42
C LEU A 331 32.89 72.60 18.73
N ASP A 332 31.97 73.07 19.59
CA ASP A 332 32.38 73.74 20.83
C ASP A 332 32.95 72.72 21.82
N ARG A 333 34.22 72.97 22.18
CA ARG A 333 35.23 72.01 22.64
C ARG A 333 35.02 71.41 24.05
N ASN A 334 33.87 71.63 24.67
CA ASN A 334 33.63 71.27 26.08
C ASN A 334 32.74 70.05 26.32
N GLU A 335 32.17 69.43 25.29
CA GLU A 335 31.41 68.18 25.43
C GLU A 335 32.07 67.01 24.68
N LYS A 336 32.97 66.29 25.36
CA LYS A 336 33.69 65.10 24.86
C LYS A 336 32.80 63.92 24.42
N ALA A 337 31.48 64.02 24.54
CA ALA A 337 30.54 62.96 24.17
C ALA A 337 30.31 62.84 22.65
N TRP A 338 30.59 63.90 21.87
CA TRP A 338 30.10 64.00 20.49
C TRP A 338 31.19 64.21 19.41
N ASP A 339 32.47 64.23 19.80
CA ASP A 339 33.62 64.56 18.93
C ASP A 339 33.82 63.56 17.76
N ARG A 340 33.41 62.29 17.95
CA ARG A 340 33.45 61.25 16.90
C ARG A 340 32.34 61.36 15.86
N VAL A 341 31.21 62.00 16.19
CA VAL A 341 30.04 62.09 15.30
C VAL A 341 30.31 63.03 14.12
N LEU A 342 31.12 64.07 14.32
CA LEU A 342 31.47 65.05 13.29
C LEU A 342 32.74 64.67 12.50
N THR A 343 33.64 63.84 13.03
CA THR A 343 34.92 63.49 12.38
C THR A 343 34.77 62.45 11.26
N SER A 344 33.81 61.52 11.34
CA SER A 344 33.54 60.51 10.30
C SER A 344 32.04 60.35 9.99
N PRO A 345 31.40 61.31 9.27
CA PRO A 345 29.95 61.28 9.01
C PRO A 345 29.44 59.99 8.35
N THR A 346 30.24 59.38 7.46
CA THR A 346 29.90 58.13 6.78
C THR A 346 29.90 56.93 7.74
N GLU A 347 30.86 56.86 8.67
CA GLU A 347 30.89 55.81 9.70
C GLU A 347 29.69 55.99 10.64
N ASN A 348 29.43 57.22 11.08
CA ASN A 348 28.28 57.52 11.94
C ASN A 348 26.95 57.15 11.27
N TYR A 349 26.79 57.44 9.98
CA TYR A 349 25.60 57.04 9.21
C TYR A 349 25.39 55.52 9.21
N PHE A 350 26.45 54.75 8.92
CA PHE A 350 26.35 53.28 8.91
C PHE A 350 26.05 52.70 10.28
N MET A 351 26.68 53.23 11.33
CA MET A 351 26.43 52.80 12.71
C MET A 351 25.01 53.14 13.16
N LEU A 352 24.50 54.31 12.76
CA LEU A 352 23.13 54.74 13.06
C LEU A 352 22.08 53.89 12.31
N CYS A 353 22.36 53.50 11.05
CA CYS A 353 21.55 52.53 10.31
C CYS A 353 21.44 51.19 11.05
N LEU A 354 22.58 50.62 11.48
CA LEU A 354 22.60 49.34 12.19
C LEU A 354 21.97 49.44 13.58
N TYR A 355 22.18 50.55 14.29
CA TYR A 355 21.56 50.83 15.58
C TYR A 355 20.03 50.90 15.47
N TYR A 356 19.49 51.63 14.48
CA TYR A 356 18.04 51.66 14.24
C TYR A 356 17.49 50.30 13.80
N PHE A 357 18.25 49.52 13.05
CA PHE A 357 17.83 48.16 12.69
C PHE A 357 17.69 47.26 13.93
N LEU A 358 18.63 47.36 14.87
CA LEU A 358 18.54 46.66 16.15
C LEU A 358 17.40 47.18 17.03
N LEU A 359 17.16 48.49 17.03
CA LEU A 359 16.06 49.11 17.79
C LEU A 359 14.69 48.65 17.28
N LEU A 360 14.56 48.41 15.97
CA LEU A 360 13.33 47.94 15.32
C LEU A 360 13.21 46.40 15.29
N ASN A 361 14.12 45.63 15.90
CA ASN A 361 14.12 44.17 15.85
C ASN A 361 12.84 43.50 16.38
N SER A 362 12.06 44.22 17.18
CA SER A 362 10.82 43.75 17.80
C SER A 362 9.63 43.74 16.83
N PHE A 363 9.78 44.27 15.61
CA PHE A 363 8.75 44.18 14.57
C PHE A 363 8.46 42.75 14.13
N ILE A 364 9.45 41.86 14.23
CA ILE A 364 9.26 40.42 14.03
C ILE A 364 9.21 39.78 15.43
N PRO A 365 8.03 39.41 15.93
CA PRO A 365 7.92 38.84 17.26
C PRO A 365 8.54 37.45 17.32
N VAL A 366 9.55 37.31 18.19
CA VAL A 366 10.24 36.05 18.50
C VAL A 366 9.24 34.95 18.89
N SER A 367 8.17 35.32 19.59
CA SER A 367 7.14 34.40 20.08
C SER A 367 6.24 33.80 19.00
N LEU A 368 6.18 34.36 17.78
CA LEU A 368 5.24 33.92 16.73
C LEU A 368 5.42 32.45 16.37
N TYR A 369 6.66 32.02 16.18
CA TYR A 369 7.00 30.66 15.76
C TYR A 369 6.78 29.62 16.85
N VAL A 370 7.12 29.95 18.10
CA VAL A 370 6.81 29.09 19.26
C VAL A 370 5.31 28.94 19.42
N SER A 371 4.58 30.05 19.27
CA SER A 371 3.13 30.06 19.44
C SER A 371 2.49 29.19 18.37
N MET A 372 2.91 29.34 17.12
CA MET A 372 2.43 28.50 16.01
C MET A 372 2.73 27.02 16.25
N THR A 373 3.96 26.66 16.65
CA THR A 373 4.34 25.27 16.91
C THR A 373 3.58 24.69 18.12
N SER A 374 3.43 25.47 19.18
CA SER A 374 2.64 25.09 20.37
C SER A 374 1.17 24.87 20.03
N VAL A 375 0.56 25.76 19.23
CA VAL A 375 -0.83 25.62 18.79
C VAL A 375 -0.99 24.35 17.95
N LYS A 376 -0.09 24.10 16.99
CA LYS A 376 -0.10 22.86 16.19
C LYS A 376 0.02 21.61 17.06
N PHE A 377 0.87 21.65 18.08
CA PHE A 377 1.00 20.55 19.05
C PHE A 377 -0.30 20.30 19.84
N ILE A 378 -0.92 21.36 20.36
CA ILE A 378 -2.19 21.28 21.10
C ILE A 378 -3.31 20.78 20.19
N GLN A 379 -3.37 21.25 18.95
CA GLN A 379 -4.32 20.74 17.94
C GLN A 379 -4.12 19.24 17.69
N ALA A 380 -2.88 18.79 17.52
CA ALA A 380 -2.57 17.38 17.34
C ALA A 380 -3.01 16.55 18.56
N TYR A 381 -2.83 17.07 19.78
CA TYR A 381 -3.32 16.43 20.99
C TYR A 381 -4.85 16.28 20.99
N PHE A 382 -5.59 17.35 20.67
CA PHE A 382 -7.06 17.28 20.60
C PHE A 382 -7.56 16.33 19.51
N MET A 383 -6.92 16.33 18.34
CA MET A 383 -7.27 15.40 17.26
C MET A 383 -7.06 13.93 17.68
N ASN A 384 -5.96 13.63 18.38
CA ASN A 384 -5.69 12.28 18.87
C ASN A 384 -6.66 11.85 19.99
N ALA A 385 -7.21 12.80 20.75
CA ALA A 385 -8.12 12.56 21.86
C ALA A 385 -9.61 12.56 21.46
N ASP A 386 -9.93 12.73 20.18
CA ASP A 386 -11.32 12.79 19.73
C ASP A 386 -11.93 11.38 19.59
N VAL A 387 -12.92 11.09 20.44
CA VAL A 387 -13.67 9.83 20.45
C VAL A 387 -14.49 9.64 19.17
N LYS A 388 -14.88 10.71 18.46
CA LYS A 388 -15.60 10.57 17.19
C LYS A 388 -14.73 10.09 16.05
N MET A 389 -13.41 10.24 16.17
CA MET A 389 -12.42 9.73 15.20
C MET A 389 -11.74 8.46 15.70
N TYR A 390 -12.35 7.76 16.67
CA TYR A 390 -11.90 6.47 17.17
C TYR A 390 -12.66 5.33 16.48
N HIS A 391 -11.92 4.34 16.00
CA HIS A 391 -12.49 3.15 15.38
C HIS A 391 -12.55 1.99 16.40
N PRO A 392 -13.76 1.60 16.88
CA PRO A 392 -13.92 0.65 17.97
C PRO A 392 -13.50 -0.78 17.60
N ASP A 393 -13.78 -1.23 16.38
CA ASP A 393 -13.56 -2.63 15.98
C ASP A 393 -12.07 -2.99 15.90
N THR A 394 -11.20 -2.01 15.63
CA THR A 394 -9.74 -2.20 15.56
C THR A 394 -8.99 -1.56 16.71
N ASP A 395 -9.70 -1.03 17.72
CA ASP A 395 -9.11 -0.28 18.85
C ASP A 395 -8.07 0.76 18.38
N THR A 396 -8.44 1.53 17.36
CA THR A 396 -7.52 2.45 16.68
C THR A 396 -8.00 3.89 16.79
N PRO A 397 -7.32 4.75 17.57
CA PRO A 397 -7.63 6.18 17.59
C PRO A 397 -7.03 6.91 16.39
N CYS A 398 -7.53 8.12 16.12
CA CYS A 398 -6.86 9.06 15.23
C CYS A 398 -5.42 9.33 15.71
N GLN A 399 -4.47 9.32 14.78
CA GLN A 399 -3.05 9.55 15.08
C GLN A 399 -2.46 10.57 14.12
N VAL A 400 -2.19 11.77 14.63
CA VAL A 400 -1.44 12.81 13.90
C VAL A 400 0.04 12.45 13.92
N ARG A 401 0.56 12.02 12.76
CA ARG A 401 1.99 11.70 12.58
C ARG A 401 2.85 12.92 12.26
N THR A 402 2.30 13.91 11.56
CA THR A 402 3.00 15.13 11.16
C THR A 402 2.19 16.35 11.59
N MET A 403 2.47 16.89 12.78
CA MET A 403 1.73 18.03 13.33
C MET A 403 1.95 19.35 12.58
N ALA A 404 2.99 19.43 11.74
CA ALA A 404 3.30 20.62 10.96
C ALA A 404 2.22 21.00 9.92
N LEU A 405 1.30 20.09 9.61
CA LEU A 405 0.33 20.21 8.51
C LEU A 405 -1.14 20.33 8.99
N ASN A 406 -1.38 20.47 10.30
CA ASN A 406 -2.74 20.42 10.85
C ASN A 406 -3.67 21.47 10.21
N GLU A 407 -3.16 22.68 9.94
CA GLU A 407 -3.92 23.77 9.32
C GLU A 407 -4.27 23.53 7.84
N GLU A 408 -3.50 22.70 7.14
CA GLU A 408 -3.75 22.38 5.72
C GLU A 408 -5.04 21.57 5.55
N LEU A 409 -5.46 20.83 6.58
CA LEU A 409 -6.71 20.06 6.56
C LEU A 409 -7.93 20.95 6.31
N GLY A 410 -7.87 22.23 6.73
CA GLY A 410 -8.92 23.23 6.45
C GLY A 410 -8.85 23.85 5.06
N GLN A 411 -7.88 23.49 4.23
CA GLN A 411 -7.59 24.07 2.91
C GLN A 411 -7.60 23.01 1.79
N ILE A 412 -8.11 21.81 2.05
CA ILE A 412 -8.15 20.73 1.07
C ILE A 412 -9.25 21.01 0.03
N ASN A 413 -8.85 21.18 -1.24
CA ASN A 413 -9.78 21.30 -2.37
C ASN A 413 -10.09 19.96 -3.05
N TYR A 414 -9.13 19.02 -3.02
CA TYR A 414 -9.21 17.75 -3.71
C TYR A 414 -8.88 16.62 -2.75
N VAL A 415 -9.77 15.63 -2.66
CA VAL A 415 -9.55 14.40 -1.91
C VAL A 415 -9.28 13.29 -2.92
N PHE A 416 -8.03 12.84 -3.01
CA PHE A 416 -7.68 11.64 -3.75
C PHE A 416 -7.91 10.44 -2.83
N THR A 417 -8.97 9.68 -3.09
CA THR A 417 -9.30 8.49 -2.32
C THR A 417 -8.88 7.25 -3.07
N ASP A 418 -8.28 6.30 -2.35
CA ASP A 418 -8.18 4.94 -2.86
C ASP A 418 -9.57 4.28 -2.80
N LYS A 419 -9.82 3.32 -3.69
CA LYS A 419 -11.06 2.54 -3.70
C LYS A 419 -10.98 1.44 -2.66
N THR A 420 -9.95 0.60 -2.73
CA THR A 420 -9.87 -0.63 -1.96
C THR A 420 -9.31 -0.34 -0.56
N GLY A 421 -10.00 -0.78 0.49
CA GLY A 421 -9.58 -0.55 1.88
C GLY A 421 -9.81 0.87 2.42
N THR A 422 -10.27 1.81 1.58
CA THR A 422 -10.71 3.15 1.99
C THR A 422 -12.20 3.35 1.73
N LEU A 423 -12.66 3.27 0.49
CA LEU A 423 -14.09 3.35 0.17
C LEU A 423 -14.80 2.01 0.40
N THR A 424 -14.11 0.90 0.17
CA THR A 424 -14.67 -0.44 0.35
C THR A 424 -13.97 -1.19 1.49
N CYS A 425 -14.74 -1.89 2.31
CA CYS A 425 -14.22 -2.80 3.34
C CYS A 425 -13.62 -4.10 2.76
N ASN A 426 -13.63 -4.23 1.44
CA ASN A 426 -13.18 -5.42 0.70
C ASN A 426 -13.83 -6.74 1.16
N VAL A 427 -15.07 -6.62 1.62
CA VAL A 427 -15.99 -7.74 1.89
C VAL A 427 -17.07 -7.69 0.83
N MET A 428 -17.30 -8.81 0.16
CA MET A 428 -18.39 -8.96 -0.80
C MET A 428 -19.50 -9.81 -0.17
N GLU A 429 -20.74 -9.39 -0.38
CA GLU A 429 -21.92 -10.12 0.09
C GLU A 429 -22.80 -10.51 -1.08
N PHE A 430 -23.25 -11.76 -1.11
CA PHE A 430 -24.31 -12.17 -2.02
C PHE A 430 -25.66 -11.60 -1.54
N ARG A 431 -26.35 -10.89 -2.43
CA ARG A 431 -27.56 -10.09 -2.10
C ARG A 431 -28.81 -10.48 -2.88
N LYS A 432 -28.69 -10.60 -4.20
CA LYS A 432 -29.80 -10.85 -5.13
C LYS A 432 -29.38 -11.79 -6.24
N CYS A 433 -30.33 -12.50 -6.82
CA CYS A 433 -30.11 -13.29 -8.04
C CYS A 433 -31.35 -13.30 -8.93
N SER A 434 -31.16 -13.54 -10.22
CA SER A 434 -32.28 -13.84 -11.12
C SER A 434 -32.13 -15.24 -11.70
N ILE A 435 -33.16 -16.08 -11.52
CA ILE A 435 -33.18 -17.47 -11.96
C ILE A 435 -34.42 -17.68 -12.80
N ARG A 436 -34.24 -18.07 -14.08
CA ARG A 436 -35.32 -18.22 -15.09
C ARG A 436 -36.25 -17.01 -15.21
N GLY A 437 -35.71 -15.79 -15.15
CA GLY A 437 -36.49 -14.56 -15.30
C GLY A 437 -37.32 -14.20 -14.06
N ILE A 438 -37.07 -14.84 -12.91
CA ILE A 438 -37.62 -14.45 -11.61
C ILE A 438 -36.50 -13.79 -10.82
N SER A 439 -36.73 -12.61 -10.24
CA SER A 439 -35.80 -11.93 -9.36
C SER A 439 -36.02 -12.38 -7.92
N TYR A 440 -34.95 -12.77 -7.24
CA TYR A 440 -34.93 -13.12 -5.83
C TYR A 440 -33.96 -12.21 -5.08
N GLY A 441 -34.31 -11.89 -3.83
CA GLY A 441 -33.58 -10.94 -2.98
C GLY A 441 -34.26 -9.58 -3.00
N VAL A 442 -34.79 -9.17 -1.84
CA VAL A 442 -35.43 -7.87 -1.62
C VAL A 442 -34.52 -6.93 -0.83
N GLY A 443 -34.94 -5.68 -0.74
CA GLY A 443 -34.22 -4.62 -0.02
C GLY A 443 -33.36 -3.77 -0.94
N ASP A 444 -33.23 -2.49 -0.59
CA ASP A 444 -32.39 -1.53 -1.29
C ASP A 444 -31.05 -1.40 -0.57
N THR A 445 -29.97 -1.25 -1.34
CA THR A 445 -28.67 -0.82 -0.79
C THR A 445 -28.75 0.66 -0.37
N GLU A 446 -27.82 1.13 0.47
CA GLU A 446 -27.72 2.57 0.78
C GLU A 446 -27.55 3.43 -0.49
N VAL A 447 -26.89 2.89 -1.52
CA VAL A 447 -26.74 3.52 -2.83
C VAL A 447 -28.08 3.60 -3.55
N GLY A 448 -28.85 2.50 -3.58
CA GLY A 448 -30.19 2.46 -4.17
C GLY A 448 -31.16 3.42 -3.47
N LEU A 449 -31.14 3.44 -2.13
CA LEU A 449 -31.88 4.40 -1.31
C LEU A 449 -31.50 5.84 -1.64
N ALA A 450 -30.20 6.16 -1.67
CA ALA A 450 -29.72 7.50 -2.00
C ALA A 450 -30.10 7.92 -3.44
N ALA A 451 -30.06 6.98 -4.40
CA ALA A 451 -30.49 7.23 -5.78
C ALA A 451 -31.99 7.54 -5.86
N LYS A 452 -32.83 6.74 -5.19
CA LYS A 452 -34.29 6.96 -5.10
C LYS A 452 -34.62 8.28 -4.40
N MET A 453 -33.92 8.61 -3.32
CA MET A 453 -34.07 9.90 -2.61
C MET A 453 -33.74 11.08 -3.52
N ARG A 454 -32.66 11.01 -4.33
CA ARG A 454 -32.33 12.05 -5.32
C ARG A 454 -33.38 12.19 -6.41
N GLN A 455 -34.11 11.12 -6.72
CA GLN A 455 -35.19 11.10 -7.70
C GLN A 455 -36.57 11.42 -7.09
N ASN A 456 -36.65 11.76 -5.80
CA ASN A 456 -37.89 11.99 -5.05
C ASN A 456 -38.90 10.82 -5.11
N VAL A 457 -38.40 9.59 -5.22
CA VAL A 457 -39.24 8.39 -5.14
C VAL A 457 -39.45 8.04 -3.67
N ALA A 458 -40.72 7.89 -3.25
CA ALA A 458 -41.05 7.53 -1.88
C ALA A 458 -40.51 6.13 -1.54
N TYR A 459 -39.77 6.04 -0.43
CA TYR A 459 -39.30 4.76 0.11
C TYR A 459 -40.34 4.21 1.08
N ASP A 460 -40.80 2.98 0.84
CA ASP A 460 -41.66 2.24 1.76
C ASP A 460 -40.84 1.21 2.54
N PRO A 461 -40.54 1.46 3.83
CA PRO A 461 -39.79 0.52 4.67
C PRO A 461 -40.51 -0.81 4.93
N ALA A 462 -41.83 -0.89 4.70
CA ALA A 462 -42.61 -2.10 4.97
C ALA A 462 -42.31 -3.25 3.99
N HIS A 463 -41.81 -2.94 2.78
CA HIS A 463 -41.40 -3.94 1.78
C HIS A 463 -40.14 -4.74 2.17
N ALA A 464 -39.45 -4.37 3.26
CA ALA A 464 -38.25 -5.07 3.77
C ALA A 464 -38.53 -5.99 4.98
N SER A 465 -39.78 -6.07 5.49
CA SER A 465 -40.11 -6.90 6.65
C SER A 465 -40.18 -8.38 6.26
N GLN A 466 -39.08 -9.11 6.44
CA GLN A 466 -38.93 -10.52 6.11
C GLN A 466 -38.94 -11.41 7.37
N THR A 467 -39.38 -12.66 7.25
CA THR A 467 -39.48 -13.58 8.40
C THR A 467 -38.22 -14.42 8.62
N ARG A 468 -37.43 -14.69 7.56
CA ARG A 468 -36.15 -15.41 7.65
C ARG A 468 -35.03 -14.74 6.84
N PRO A 469 -34.40 -13.67 7.36
CA PRO A 469 -33.20 -13.13 6.74
C PRO A 469 -32.05 -14.14 6.82
N VAL A 470 -31.41 -14.44 5.69
CA VAL A 470 -30.21 -15.28 5.62
C VAL A 470 -29.00 -14.39 5.77
N VAL A 471 -28.50 -14.28 7.00
CA VAL A 471 -27.28 -13.55 7.32
C VAL A 471 -26.21 -14.57 7.72
N ALA A 472 -25.24 -14.75 6.84
CA ALA A 472 -24.07 -15.59 7.06
C ALA A 472 -22.82 -14.86 6.56
N PRO A 473 -21.60 -15.30 6.92
CA PRO A 473 -20.39 -14.70 6.37
C PRO A 473 -20.46 -14.65 4.83
N PHE A 474 -20.27 -13.45 4.26
CA PHE A 474 -20.34 -13.18 2.81
C PHE A 474 -21.73 -13.35 2.16
N VAL A 475 -22.80 -13.48 2.94
CA VAL A 475 -24.18 -13.62 2.43
C VAL A 475 -25.12 -12.74 3.24
N ASN A 476 -25.82 -11.85 2.56
CA ASN A 476 -26.88 -11.04 3.14
C ASN A 476 -28.05 -11.08 2.18
N PHE A 477 -28.85 -12.13 2.33
CA PHE A 477 -29.94 -12.42 1.42
C PHE A 477 -31.27 -12.35 2.16
N GLN A 478 -32.18 -11.54 1.63
CA GLN A 478 -33.48 -11.27 2.22
C GLN A 478 -34.54 -11.63 1.20
N ASP A 479 -34.96 -12.90 1.15
CA ASP A 479 -36.13 -13.31 0.37
C ASP A 479 -36.61 -14.71 0.78
N ASP A 480 -37.76 -14.77 1.44
CA ASP A 480 -38.40 -16.03 1.82
C ASP A 480 -38.88 -16.85 0.60
N SER A 481 -39.17 -16.20 -0.55
CA SER A 481 -39.78 -16.85 -1.72
C SER A 481 -38.87 -17.88 -2.39
N ILE A 482 -37.54 -17.73 -2.26
CA ILE A 482 -36.59 -18.67 -2.84
C ILE A 482 -36.63 -20.03 -2.13
N PHE A 483 -36.96 -20.05 -0.84
CA PHE A 483 -37.10 -21.27 -0.05
C PHE A 483 -38.41 -22.00 -0.38
N GLU A 484 -39.47 -21.25 -0.67
CA GLU A 484 -40.73 -21.82 -1.16
C GLU A 484 -40.56 -22.45 -2.55
N ALA A 485 -39.75 -21.82 -3.40
CA ALA A 485 -39.39 -22.32 -4.73
C ALA A 485 -38.34 -23.43 -4.73
N SER A 486 -37.81 -23.86 -3.57
CA SER A 486 -36.70 -24.82 -3.45
C SER A 486 -36.96 -26.21 -4.06
N THR A 487 -38.24 -26.56 -4.28
CA THR A 487 -38.63 -27.82 -4.94
C THR A 487 -38.39 -27.81 -6.46
N CYS A 488 -38.08 -26.66 -7.06
CA CYS A 488 -37.80 -26.55 -8.49
C CYS A 488 -36.37 -27.05 -8.84
N PRO A 489 -36.21 -28.01 -9.77
CA PRO A 489 -34.90 -28.56 -10.14
C PRO A 489 -33.88 -27.53 -10.65
N HIS A 490 -34.38 -26.43 -11.22
CA HIS A 490 -33.53 -25.38 -11.77
C HIS A 490 -32.80 -24.54 -10.71
N LEU A 491 -33.35 -24.43 -9.49
CA LEU A 491 -32.66 -23.77 -8.39
C LEU A 491 -31.46 -24.61 -7.93
N ALA A 492 -31.62 -25.93 -7.84
CA ALA A 492 -30.51 -26.83 -7.53
C ALA A 492 -29.36 -26.68 -8.53
N LEU A 493 -29.65 -26.68 -9.84
CA LEU A 493 -28.64 -26.47 -10.88
C LEU A 493 -27.92 -25.12 -10.77
N PHE A 494 -28.62 -24.05 -10.37
CA PHE A 494 -28.02 -22.73 -10.15
C PHE A 494 -27.00 -22.78 -8.99
N TRP A 495 -27.39 -23.36 -7.85
CA TRP A 495 -26.51 -23.47 -6.69
C TRP A 495 -25.35 -24.45 -6.91
N GLU A 496 -25.58 -25.58 -7.58
CA GLU A 496 -24.53 -26.51 -8.02
C GLU A 496 -23.49 -25.80 -8.89
N HIS A 497 -23.95 -24.95 -9.83
CA HIS A 497 -23.04 -24.19 -10.68
C HIS A 497 -22.12 -23.31 -9.83
N LEU A 498 -22.68 -22.54 -8.89
CA LEU A 498 -21.93 -21.66 -8.02
C LEU A 498 -20.96 -22.42 -7.08
N ALA A 499 -21.32 -23.64 -6.66
CA ALA A 499 -20.50 -24.51 -5.81
C ALA A 499 -19.39 -25.27 -6.54
N VAL A 500 -19.34 -25.23 -7.88
CA VAL A 500 -18.35 -25.99 -8.68
C VAL A 500 -17.49 -25.05 -9.55
N CYS A 501 -18.09 -24.06 -10.20
CA CYS A 501 -17.39 -23.16 -11.13
C CYS A 501 -16.64 -22.05 -10.38
N HIS A 502 -15.56 -22.37 -9.67
CA HIS A 502 -14.73 -21.40 -8.95
C HIS A 502 -13.32 -21.92 -8.63
N THR A 503 -12.46 -21.03 -8.15
CA THR A 503 -11.11 -21.36 -7.66
C THR A 503 -10.95 -21.28 -6.14
N VAL A 504 -12.04 -21.02 -5.41
CA VAL A 504 -12.08 -21.01 -3.93
C VAL A 504 -11.51 -22.30 -3.33
N MET A 505 -10.67 -22.13 -2.31
CA MET A 505 -10.05 -23.18 -1.52
C MET A 505 -10.69 -23.23 -0.11
N PRO A 506 -11.09 -24.41 0.38
CA PRO A 506 -11.54 -24.57 1.75
C PRO A 506 -10.34 -24.71 2.70
N GLU A 507 -10.35 -23.96 3.79
CA GLU A 507 -9.41 -23.98 4.90
C GLU A 507 -10.07 -24.55 6.15
N SER A 508 -9.48 -25.57 6.75
CA SER A 508 -9.84 -25.95 8.12
C SER A 508 -9.12 -25.01 9.08
N ALA A 509 -9.87 -24.16 9.77
CA ALA A 509 -9.33 -23.36 10.86
C ALA A 509 -8.98 -24.25 12.07
N SER A 510 -8.16 -23.73 12.97
CA SER A 510 -7.69 -24.43 14.18
C SER A 510 -8.82 -24.85 15.12
N ASP A 511 -10.00 -24.21 15.00
CA ASP A 511 -11.23 -24.51 15.72
C ASP A 511 -12.10 -25.58 15.02
N GLY A 512 -11.64 -26.13 13.88
CA GLY A 512 -12.38 -27.07 13.05
C GLY A 512 -13.42 -26.43 12.12
N THR A 513 -13.54 -25.09 12.12
CA THR A 513 -14.46 -24.39 11.20
C THR A 513 -13.90 -24.34 9.79
N LEU A 514 -14.77 -24.54 8.80
CA LEU A 514 -14.41 -24.41 7.39
C LEU A 514 -14.43 -22.92 7.00
N ARG A 515 -13.29 -22.38 6.61
CA ARG A 515 -13.15 -21.03 6.05
C ARG A 515 -12.93 -21.13 4.56
N LEU A 516 -13.59 -20.28 3.79
CA LEU A 516 -13.39 -20.22 2.34
C LEU A 516 -12.35 -19.15 2.05
N SER A 517 -11.33 -19.49 1.27
CA SER A 517 -10.30 -18.57 0.79
C SER A 517 -10.31 -18.50 -0.72
N ALA A 518 -10.38 -17.29 -1.28
CA ALA A 518 -10.57 -17.09 -2.71
C ALA A 518 -9.55 -16.11 -3.27
N SER A 519 -9.25 -16.28 -4.56
CA SER A 519 -8.51 -15.32 -5.39
C SER A 519 -9.35 -14.09 -5.76
N SER A 520 -10.66 -14.08 -5.44
CA SER A 520 -11.55 -12.94 -5.60
C SER A 520 -12.67 -13.03 -4.54
N PRO A 521 -12.98 -11.94 -3.82
CA PRO A 521 -14.05 -11.93 -2.82
C PRO A 521 -15.42 -12.18 -3.46
N ASP A 522 -15.58 -11.87 -4.75
CA ASP A 522 -16.79 -12.17 -5.52
C ASP A 522 -17.03 -13.69 -5.59
N GLU A 523 -15.98 -14.50 -5.79
CA GLU A 523 -16.11 -15.97 -5.79
C GLU A 523 -16.43 -16.50 -4.40
N GLN A 524 -15.81 -15.93 -3.36
CA GLN A 524 -16.05 -16.32 -1.98
C GLN A 524 -17.52 -16.14 -1.60
N ALA A 525 -18.11 -14.99 -1.94
CA ALA A 525 -19.52 -14.70 -1.68
C ALA A 525 -20.46 -15.64 -2.44
N LEU A 526 -20.15 -15.98 -3.70
CA LEU A 526 -20.96 -16.91 -4.50
C LEU A 526 -20.94 -18.34 -3.94
N VAL A 527 -19.78 -18.84 -3.50
CA VAL A 527 -19.66 -20.17 -2.90
C VAL A 527 -20.30 -20.22 -1.51
N ALA A 528 -20.13 -19.16 -0.72
CA ALA A 528 -20.81 -19.03 0.56
C ALA A 528 -22.34 -19.01 0.41
N ALA A 529 -22.86 -18.34 -0.63
CA ALA A 529 -24.28 -18.36 -0.95
C ALA A 529 -24.75 -19.77 -1.31
N ALA A 530 -24.03 -20.47 -2.20
CA ALA A 530 -24.36 -21.86 -2.54
C ALA A 530 -24.44 -22.76 -1.31
N ALA A 531 -23.52 -22.60 -0.35
CA ALA A 531 -23.54 -23.32 0.92
C ALA A 531 -24.78 -23.00 1.77
N CYS A 532 -25.19 -21.73 1.85
CA CYS A 532 -26.40 -21.30 2.57
C CYS A 532 -27.68 -21.91 1.97
N PHE A 533 -27.69 -22.19 0.67
CA PHE A 533 -28.80 -22.84 -0.04
C PHE A 533 -28.55 -24.34 -0.26
N GLY A 534 -27.79 -24.99 0.63
CA GLY A 534 -27.69 -26.44 0.74
C GLY A 534 -26.66 -27.11 -0.18
N HIS A 535 -25.84 -26.34 -0.90
CA HIS A 535 -24.80 -26.83 -1.82
C HIS A 535 -23.42 -26.39 -1.30
N SER A 536 -22.95 -27.07 -0.26
CA SER A 536 -21.73 -26.69 0.46
C SER A 536 -20.49 -27.34 -0.14
N PHE A 537 -19.59 -26.54 -0.70
CA PHE A 537 -18.27 -26.98 -1.11
C PHE A 537 -17.34 -27.09 0.10
N TYR A 538 -16.85 -28.30 0.39
CA TYR A 538 -16.11 -28.57 1.63
C TYR A 538 -14.69 -29.10 1.43
N ALA A 539 -14.37 -29.66 0.27
CA ALA A 539 -13.02 -30.15 -0.01
C ALA A 539 -12.70 -30.07 -1.50
N ARG A 540 -11.40 -29.93 -1.79
CA ARG A 540 -10.85 -29.98 -3.15
C ARG A 540 -9.63 -30.89 -3.15
N SER A 541 -9.65 -31.88 -4.02
CA SER A 541 -8.49 -32.70 -4.36
C SER A 541 -8.02 -32.30 -5.76
N PRO A 542 -6.78 -32.62 -6.17
CA PRO A 542 -6.35 -32.37 -7.53
C PRO A 542 -7.30 -32.99 -8.56
N GLY A 543 -7.94 -32.15 -9.38
CA GLY A 543 -8.90 -32.60 -10.39
C GLY A 543 -10.27 -33.00 -9.83
N GLU A 544 -10.58 -32.74 -8.56
CA GLU A 544 -11.88 -33.06 -7.95
C GLU A 544 -12.40 -31.96 -7.03
N ALA A 545 -13.70 -31.68 -7.12
CA ALA A 545 -14.42 -30.79 -6.19
C ALA A 545 -15.50 -31.59 -5.45
N LEU A 546 -15.46 -31.57 -4.12
CA LEU A 546 -16.40 -32.29 -3.27
C LEU A 546 -17.43 -31.30 -2.72
N VAL A 547 -18.70 -31.56 -3.04
CA VAL A 547 -19.84 -30.70 -2.70
C VAL A 547 -20.87 -31.54 -1.96
N GLN A 548 -21.27 -31.07 -0.78
CA GLN A 548 -22.40 -31.59 -0.04
C GLN A 548 -23.67 -30.96 -0.59
N THR A 549 -24.52 -31.74 -1.24
CA THR A 549 -25.85 -31.33 -1.72
C THR A 549 -26.93 -31.82 -0.74
N PRO A 550 -28.19 -31.37 -0.88
CA PRO A 550 -29.29 -31.89 -0.08
C PRO A 550 -29.55 -33.39 -0.29
N SER A 551 -29.11 -33.96 -1.42
CA SER A 551 -29.24 -35.38 -1.75
C SER A 551 -28.06 -36.24 -1.27
N GLY A 552 -26.94 -35.64 -0.86
CA GLY A 552 -25.77 -36.35 -0.35
C GLY A 552 -24.43 -35.69 -0.73
N ALA A 553 -23.33 -36.31 -0.33
CA ALA A 553 -22.00 -35.87 -0.77
C ALA A 553 -21.77 -36.29 -2.22
N VAL A 554 -21.43 -35.33 -3.08
CA VAL A 554 -21.18 -35.53 -4.51
C VAL A 554 -19.76 -35.10 -4.86
N THR A 555 -19.07 -35.92 -5.65
CA THR A 555 -17.75 -35.60 -6.20
C THR A 555 -17.87 -35.25 -7.68
N TYR A 556 -17.39 -34.05 -8.04
CA TYR A 556 -17.27 -33.59 -9.42
C TYR A 556 -15.82 -33.72 -9.85
N LYS A 557 -15.56 -34.40 -10.98
CA LYS A 557 -14.21 -34.41 -11.55
C LYS A 557 -14.00 -33.16 -12.39
N ILE A 558 -13.04 -32.34 -11.99
CA ILE A 558 -12.66 -31.10 -12.67
C ILE A 558 -11.65 -31.46 -13.74
N LEU A 559 -12.08 -31.44 -15.00
CA LEU A 559 -11.22 -31.80 -16.12
C LEU A 559 -10.35 -30.63 -16.57
N ASP A 560 -10.94 -29.44 -16.69
CA ASP A 560 -10.23 -28.22 -17.04
C ASP A 560 -10.81 -27.00 -16.34
N VAL A 561 -9.93 -26.09 -15.93
CA VAL A 561 -10.27 -24.78 -15.38
C VAL A 561 -9.73 -23.72 -16.33
N LEU A 562 -10.65 -23.04 -17.01
CA LEU A 562 -10.35 -21.92 -17.87
C LEU A 562 -10.46 -20.64 -17.05
N GLU A 563 -9.37 -20.26 -16.39
CA GLU A 563 -9.28 -19.16 -15.42
C GLU A 563 -9.82 -17.82 -15.91
N PHE A 564 -10.26 -16.99 -14.97
CA PHE A 564 -10.63 -15.62 -15.28
C PHE A 564 -9.40 -14.82 -15.74
N ASN A 565 -9.56 -14.01 -16.78
CA ASN A 565 -8.61 -12.94 -17.07
C ASN A 565 -9.35 -11.69 -17.59
N SER A 566 -8.70 -10.53 -17.51
CA SER A 566 -9.29 -9.22 -17.83
C SER A 566 -9.72 -9.10 -19.30
N THR A 567 -9.07 -9.83 -20.21
CA THR A 567 -9.43 -9.88 -21.63
C THR A 567 -10.64 -10.78 -21.90
N ARG A 568 -10.78 -11.92 -21.21
CA ARG A 568 -11.89 -12.86 -21.36
C ARG A 568 -13.15 -12.42 -20.62
N LYS A 569 -13.00 -11.72 -19.48
CA LYS A 569 -14.07 -11.29 -18.56
C LYS A 569 -15.04 -12.42 -18.16
N ARG A 570 -14.56 -13.66 -18.15
CA ARG A 570 -15.30 -14.87 -17.76
C ARG A 570 -14.35 -15.94 -17.25
N MET A 571 -14.85 -16.81 -16.39
CA MET A 571 -14.24 -18.07 -15.99
C MET A 571 -15.11 -19.22 -16.48
N SER A 572 -14.50 -20.35 -16.81
CA SER A 572 -15.24 -21.57 -17.13
C SER A 572 -14.58 -22.79 -16.52
N VAL A 573 -15.38 -23.79 -16.18
CA VAL A 573 -14.94 -25.08 -15.66
C VAL A 573 -15.60 -26.18 -16.47
N VAL A 574 -14.82 -27.15 -16.93
CA VAL A 574 -15.35 -28.40 -17.50
C VAL A 574 -15.35 -29.44 -16.39
N ALA A 575 -16.53 -29.88 -16.00
CA ALA A 575 -16.71 -30.84 -14.92
C ALA A 575 -17.45 -32.09 -15.41
N GLU A 576 -17.01 -33.25 -14.94
CA GLU A 576 -17.74 -34.51 -15.03
C GLU A 576 -18.59 -34.68 -13.77
N LYS A 577 -19.90 -34.80 -13.97
CA LYS A 577 -20.87 -35.08 -12.92
C LYS A 577 -20.77 -36.55 -12.47
N PRO A 578 -21.27 -36.92 -11.28
CA PRO A 578 -21.30 -38.31 -10.83
C PRO A 578 -22.10 -39.27 -11.73
N ASP A 579 -23.01 -38.75 -12.57
CA ASP A 579 -23.73 -39.53 -13.58
C ASP A 579 -22.91 -39.80 -14.86
N GLY A 580 -21.66 -39.32 -14.92
CA GLY A 580 -20.75 -39.43 -16.05
C GLY A 580 -20.96 -38.37 -17.14
N SER A 581 -21.96 -37.49 -17.00
CA SER A 581 -22.20 -36.42 -17.96
C SER A 581 -21.18 -35.29 -17.81
N LEU A 582 -20.77 -34.69 -18.93
CA LEU A 582 -19.91 -33.51 -18.93
C LEU A 582 -20.73 -32.23 -18.99
N ALA A 583 -20.39 -31.29 -18.12
CA ALA A 583 -20.95 -29.95 -18.10
C ALA A 583 -19.83 -28.91 -18.23
N LEU A 584 -19.99 -28.00 -19.19
CA LEU A 584 -19.26 -26.74 -19.23
C LEU A 584 -20.03 -25.73 -18.41
N LEU A 585 -19.48 -25.33 -17.27
CA LEU A 585 -20.00 -24.28 -16.41
C LEU A 585 -19.24 -22.99 -16.72
N CYS A 586 -19.94 -21.89 -16.93
CA CYS A 586 -19.32 -20.61 -17.27
C CYS A 586 -19.99 -19.47 -16.51
N LYS A 587 -19.18 -18.59 -15.93
CA LYS A 587 -19.62 -17.36 -15.27
C LYS A 587 -18.83 -16.16 -15.77
N GLY A 588 -19.47 -15.02 -16.00
CA GLY A 588 -18.78 -13.83 -16.50
C GLY A 588 -19.69 -12.62 -16.67
N ALA A 589 -19.15 -11.59 -17.33
CA ALA A 589 -19.90 -10.39 -17.67
C ALA A 589 -21.05 -10.69 -18.65
N ASP A 590 -22.16 -9.99 -18.48
CA ASP A 590 -23.32 -9.98 -19.38
C ASP A 590 -22.95 -9.88 -20.86
N THR A 591 -22.18 -8.85 -21.21
CA THR A 591 -21.72 -8.56 -22.57
C THR A 591 -20.94 -9.72 -23.20
N VAL A 592 -20.28 -10.55 -22.39
CA VAL A 592 -19.51 -11.70 -22.89
C VAL A 592 -20.35 -12.97 -22.95
N ILE A 593 -21.21 -13.19 -21.96
CA ILE A 593 -22.00 -14.42 -21.90
C ILE A 593 -23.16 -14.37 -22.90
N TYR A 594 -23.85 -13.24 -23.05
CA TYR A 594 -25.00 -13.12 -23.97
C TYR A 594 -24.64 -13.35 -25.44
N GLU A 595 -23.43 -12.96 -25.87
CA GLU A 595 -22.90 -13.24 -27.21
C GLU A 595 -22.64 -14.74 -27.46
N ARG A 596 -22.59 -15.55 -26.41
CA ARG A 596 -22.20 -16.98 -26.44
C ARG A 596 -23.35 -17.90 -26.08
N LEU A 597 -24.55 -17.34 -25.89
CA LEU A 597 -25.76 -18.12 -25.74
C LEU A 597 -26.15 -18.73 -27.09
N ALA A 598 -26.79 -19.89 -27.06
CA ALA A 598 -27.31 -20.51 -28.27
C ALA A 598 -28.38 -19.61 -28.92
N ASP A 599 -28.32 -19.48 -30.24
CA ASP A 599 -29.38 -18.84 -31.01
C ASP A 599 -30.68 -19.63 -30.83
N THR A 600 -31.78 -18.92 -30.56
CA THR A 600 -33.09 -19.53 -30.35
C THR A 600 -34.18 -18.60 -30.85
N SER A 601 -35.24 -19.19 -31.41
CA SER A 601 -36.48 -18.50 -31.79
C SER A 601 -37.61 -18.76 -30.79
N ASP A 602 -37.33 -19.47 -29.70
CA ASP A 602 -38.32 -19.73 -28.65
C ASP A 602 -38.62 -18.44 -27.87
N ALA A 603 -39.84 -17.94 -28.02
CA ALA A 603 -40.32 -16.73 -27.37
C ALA A 603 -40.23 -16.80 -25.84
N ALA A 604 -40.37 -17.98 -25.23
CA ALA A 604 -40.25 -18.14 -23.79
C ALA A 604 -38.80 -17.95 -23.33
N VAL A 605 -37.83 -18.49 -24.08
CA VAL A 605 -36.40 -18.31 -23.77
C VAL A 605 -35.98 -16.87 -23.99
N LEU A 606 -36.44 -16.23 -25.07
CA LEU A 606 -36.17 -14.81 -25.32
C LEU A 606 -36.73 -13.93 -24.20
N ARG A 607 -37.98 -14.17 -23.75
CA ARG A 607 -38.56 -13.45 -22.62
C ARG A 607 -37.74 -13.59 -21.34
N VAL A 608 -37.26 -14.80 -21.04
CA VAL A 608 -36.39 -15.02 -19.87
C VAL A 608 -35.07 -14.26 -20.00
N ARG A 609 -34.48 -14.21 -21.20
CA ARG A 609 -33.24 -13.45 -21.47
C ARG A 609 -33.45 -11.96 -21.23
N ASP A 610 -34.56 -11.41 -21.71
CA ASP A 610 -34.89 -9.98 -21.57
C ASP A 610 -35.17 -9.62 -20.12
N GLN A 611 -35.98 -10.42 -19.41
CA GLN A 611 -36.26 -10.22 -17.98
C GLN A 611 -34.99 -10.32 -17.12
N THR A 612 -34.12 -11.28 -17.43
CA THR A 612 -32.84 -11.43 -16.69
C THR A 612 -31.97 -10.19 -16.90
N LEU A 613 -31.95 -9.63 -18.10
CA LEU A 613 -31.18 -8.42 -18.40
C LEU A 613 -31.74 -7.20 -17.66
N GLU A 614 -33.07 -7.02 -17.65
CA GLU A 614 -33.74 -5.96 -16.90
C GLU A 614 -33.45 -6.02 -15.39
N HIS A 615 -33.48 -7.22 -14.81
CA HIS A 615 -33.10 -7.42 -13.42
C HIS A 615 -31.63 -7.06 -13.17
N MET A 616 -30.72 -7.43 -14.08
CA MET A 616 -29.30 -7.07 -13.95
C MET A 616 -29.07 -5.56 -14.01
N GLU A 617 -29.75 -4.84 -14.90
CA GLU A 617 -29.69 -3.37 -14.98
C GLU A 617 -30.20 -2.74 -13.67
N THR A 618 -31.29 -3.28 -13.12
CA THR A 618 -31.82 -2.87 -11.83
C THR A 618 -30.80 -3.07 -10.71
N PHE A 619 -30.20 -4.26 -10.60
CA PHE A 619 -29.18 -4.55 -9.60
C PHE A 619 -27.93 -3.65 -9.76
N ALA A 620 -27.49 -3.39 -10.99
CA ALA A 620 -26.38 -2.49 -11.26
C ALA A 620 -26.69 -1.04 -10.85
N SER A 621 -27.94 -0.58 -11.03
CA SER A 621 -28.37 0.76 -10.60
C SER A 621 -28.36 0.94 -9.07
N GLU A 622 -28.49 -0.16 -8.31
CA GLU A 622 -28.34 -0.20 -6.86
C GLU A 622 -26.87 -0.33 -6.40
N GLY A 623 -25.91 -0.33 -7.33
CA GLY A 623 -24.48 -0.48 -7.04
C GLY A 623 -24.04 -1.92 -6.78
N LEU A 624 -24.86 -2.92 -7.11
CA LEU A 624 -24.46 -4.33 -7.04
C LEU A 624 -23.60 -4.70 -8.25
N ARG A 625 -22.60 -5.55 -8.03
CA ARG A 625 -21.87 -6.20 -9.12
C ARG A 625 -22.67 -7.39 -9.62
N THR A 626 -22.88 -7.48 -10.93
CA THR A 626 -23.70 -8.52 -11.54
C THR A 626 -22.83 -9.47 -12.37
N LEU A 627 -23.20 -10.74 -12.40
CA LEU A 627 -22.58 -11.79 -13.20
C LEU A 627 -23.67 -12.65 -13.83
N VAL A 628 -23.41 -13.11 -15.05
CA VAL A 628 -24.24 -14.10 -15.73
C VAL A 628 -23.59 -15.45 -15.63
N ILE A 629 -24.38 -16.47 -15.31
CA ILE A 629 -23.96 -17.86 -15.38
C ILE A 629 -24.67 -18.56 -16.53
N ALA A 630 -23.93 -19.37 -17.28
CA ALA A 630 -24.43 -20.16 -18.39
C ALA A 630 -23.78 -21.55 -18.34
N HIS A 631 -24.55 -22.59 -18.62
CA HIS A 631 -24.03 -23.95 -18.67
C HIS A 631 -24.38 -24.61 -20.01
N ALA A 632 -23.57 -25.56 -20.43
CA ALA A 632 -23.83 -26.41 -21.59
C ALA A 632 -23.44 -27.86 -21.29
N VAL A 633 -24.24 -28.81 -21.75
CA VAL A 633 -23.86 -30.22 -21.74
C VAL A 633 -22.88 -30.46 -22.88
N VAL A 634 -21.73 -31.05 -22.57
CA VAL A 634 -20.65 -31.29 -23.54
C VAL A 634 -20.59 -32.77 -23.85
N ASP A 635 -20.41 -33.10 -25.13
CA ASP A 635 -20.15 -34.47 -25.55
C ASP A 635 -18.67 -34.82 -25.30
N ARG A 636 -18.40 -36.02 -24.76
CA ARG A 636 -17.04 -36.50 -24.45
C ARG A 636 -16.15 -36.50 -25.68
N ALA A 637 -16.69 -36.85 -26.85
CA ALA A 637 -15.95 -36.81 -28.11
C ALA A 637 -15.52 -35.38 -28.47
N LYS A 638 -16.42 -34.40 -28.31
CA LYS A 638 -16.12 -32.98 -28.56
C LYS A 638 -15.09 -32.43 -27.59
N TYR A 639 -15.19 -32.78 -26.31
CA TYR A 639 -14.20 -32.38 -25.31
C TYR A 639 -12.81 -32.94 -25.63
N THR A 640 -12.72 -34.23 -25.96
CA THR A 640 -11.43 -34.88 -26.31
C THR A 640 -10.80 -34.24 -27.55
N ALA A 641 -11.61 -33.92 -28.57
CA ALA A 641 -11.14 -33.23 -29.76
C ALA A 641 -10.73 -31.77 -29.51
N TRP A 642 -11.32 -31.11 -28.51
CA TRP A 642 -10.94 -29.77 -28.09
C TRP A 642 -9.64 -29.78 -27.27
N TYR A 643 -9.48 -30.74 -26.36
CA TYR A 643 -8.29 -30.88 -25.52
C TYR A 643 -7.03 -31.26 -26.31
N GLY A 644 -7.19 -32.03 -27.39
CA GLY A 644 -6.08 -32.43 -28.26
C GLY A 644 -5.61 -31.35 -29.25
N ARG A 645 -6.23 -30.17 -29.26
CA ARG A 645 -5.81 -29.01 -30.07
C ARG A 645 -4.98 -28.06 -29.21
#